data_AF-A0A7C7G501-F1
#
_entry.id   AF-A0A7C7G501-F1
#
_cell.length_a   1.000
_cell.length_b   1.000
_cell.length_c   1.000
_cell.angle_alpha   90.00
_cell.angle_beta   90.00
_cell.angle_gamma   90.00
#
_symmetry.space_group_name_H-M   'P 1'
#
loop_
_entity.id
_entity.type
_entity.pdbx_description
1 polymer ?
#
loop_
_entity_poly.entity_id
_entity_poly.type
_entity_poly.pdbx_seq_one_letter_code
_entity_poly.pdbx_strand_id
1 'polypeptide(L)'
;MAVLCALFSTEKSWSQTISNVRSVNVIILSDTLKLDSLSIVPYSESIQGKGNLHIDTSYYDIDYATSTIIWKKLYLDKGFQVKITYKVLPYALSSPLMHKDFQYVNPERVGMSNPFVYTYKKTSDDIFALGGINKSGSISRGITFGNSQDVIVNSSLDLRLSGRISENVSILAAITDDNIPIQPEGNTQQIQEFDKVFIKLHNENTSLIAGDFELASPDGYFMKFYKKAQGASFSTLLDRKVDGQKGPNEISLTASAALSRGKFARNVSVGTKFNNVEQEGNQGPYKLAGNNNETFIIVISGTEKIYVDGVKLVRGQDNDYVIDYNTAEITFTPKLLITKDKRIIVEFQYSDRNYSRSLIYGGAGIRKNKLELHLGIYSEQDSKNQPIDQELTDEQKQLMNDVGDNIDAAISSRIDSVGYSEVGVLYIKKDSLGYTVYEYSGDSGVYRVSFSLVGQGNGNYNLDANSVANGRVFTWVAPDLNGNPQGSYEPIVLLVTPKKKQMARLAGSYKINKSSKVTFELAVSNNDVNTISSLDKSNDDGYGFKINFYNDFPLSKSKKDPWVFGTNLNYEQIDKHFSPIERFRTVEFERDWNTTSIQFNSHQYIPGLALSLSKKKEGYFKYQFKSYLRDVDYQGFRNHAKINYQNKGFKLIFDGSYLTSKTLSQNNEFIRLKGLISKQFNWLVIGMTEDFENNVFRNSSSDTLQVPSYQYYDIGAFIKSSDTAKNTFALSYNQRIDLLPLLPNAEDFAIATTGDNVNFTFGLQKNPNSRFNGSITYRGLHISNTNTTSRKPDESLLGRIEYRFKVWKGAITSATFYEIGSGLESKKDFTFIKVAEGQGIWEWIDRDSNNIESKDEFEQAVFQYNANYIKVYIPTNDYIKTYSNMFNESINIRPAVVWRNKEGIRKFIARFSNQTAYRIAQKSQNSDIEKSLNPFYSETTDSNLVTLNSSLRSILYFNRTDPKFGADVKYQVIKTKTLLVNGLDSRVQLLGSAHLRWNVTREFTVDAFYTSGEKSYASYLDWRDYRIVYQEVEPKITFQPGTSFRIALLYNYKDKLNELEVVDKDLNGDVLHASGNEKAIHHKLGLEARQNAVSKGSLTLNVNYINITYSNDSTSNLSENTSIAFEMLEGLKTGSNVTWSLSYQRNLSKNMQLSLTYNGRKSEETPAVHRGGVSLRAFF
;
A
#
# COMPACT_ATOMS: atom_id res chain seq x y z
N MET A 1 -42.66 37.88 0.86
CA MET A 1 -42.98 39.26 1.24
C MET A 1 -43.25 40.04 -0.04
N ALA A 2 -44.44 40.65 -0.14
CA ALA A 2 -44.95 41.61 -1.15
C ALA A 2 -45.08 41.13 -2.63
N VAL A 3 -46.28 40.82 -3.14
CA VAL A 3 -47.39 41.69 -3.65
C VAL A 3 -47.14 42.16 -5.11
N LEU A 4 -47.82 41.58 -6.12
CA LEU A 4 -49.16 41.90 -6.69
C LEU A 4 -49.17 43.15 -7.59
N CYS A 5 -49.49 42.98 -8.88
CA CYS A 5 -50.40 43.87 -9.61
C CYS A 5 -50.76 43.32 -10.99
N ALA A 6 -52.06 43.10 -11.17
CA ALA A 6 -52.72 42.81 -12.43
C ALA A 6 -53.07 44.12 -13.16
N LEU A 7 -53.05 44.10 -14.49
CA LEU A 7 -53.70 45.10 -15.34
C LEU A 7 -54.72 44.40 -16.22
N PHE A 8 -55.98 44.77 -16.00
CA PHE A 8 -57.14 44.44 -16.82
C PHE A 8 -57.13 45.28 -18.10
N SER A 9 -57.39 44.65 -19.24
CA SER A 9 -57.92 45.32 -20.43
C SER A 9 -59.21 44.61 -20.85
N THR A 10 -60.30 45.35 -20.78
CA THR A 10 -61.65 44.96 -21.22
C THR A 10 -61.77 45.15 -22.73
N GLU A 11 -62.06 44.08 -23.47
CA GLU A 11 -62.65 44.20 -24.81
C GLU A 11 -63.88 43.30 -24.97
N LYS A 12 -64.81 43.82 -25.78
CA LYS A 12 -66.23 43.50 -25.84
C LYS A 12 -66.49 42.11 -26.43
N SER A 13 -67.43 41.44 -25.79
CA SER A 13 -68.06 40.18 -26.20
C SER A 13 -68.84 40.31 -27.51
N TRP A 14 -68.70 39.29 -28.36
CA TRP A 14 -69.76 38.84 -29.27
C TRP A 14 -70.14 37.43 -28.81
N SER A 15 -71.27 37.31 -28.13
CA SER A 15 -71.81 36.06 -27.63
C SER A 15 -72.39 35.25 -28.78
N GLN A 16 -71.62 34.30 -29.33
CA GLN A 16 -72.22 33.07 -29.83
C GLN A 16 -72.44 32.15 -28.62
N THR A 17 -73.66 31.65 -28.46
CA THR A 17 -74.06 30.72 -27.42
C THR A 17 -73.29 29.40 -27.60
N ILE A 18 -72.07 29.32 -27.09
CA ILE A 18 -71.26 28.10 -27.06
C ILE A 18 -71.84 27.24 -25.95
N SER A 19 -72.79 26.37 -26.29
CA SER A 19 -73.19 25.30 -25.38
C SER A 19 -72.00 24.39 -25.16
N ASN A 20 -71.61 24.19 -23.91
CA ASN A 20 -70.60 23.19 -23.56
C ASN A 20 -71.19 21.77 -23.48
N VAL A 21 -72.48 21.59 -23.76
CA VAL A 21 -73.12 20.27 -23.89
C VAL A 21 -72.86 19.71 -25.28
N ARG A 22 -72.29 18.50 -25.34
CA ARG A 22 -72.06 17.70 -26.54
C ARG A 22 -72.94 16.48 -26.51
N SER A 23 -73.41 16.02 -27.67
CA SER A 23 -74.16 14.78 -27.80
C SER A 23 -73.69 14.03 -29.03
N VAL A 24 -73.25 12.78 -28.84
CA VAL A 24 -72.67 11.96 -29.90
C VAL A 24 -73.36 10.59 -29.90
N ASN A 25 -73.77 10.14 -31.08
CA ASN A 25 -74.24 8.77 -31.29
C ASN A 25 -73.05 7.92 -31.73
N VAL A 26 -72.73 6.86 -31.00
CA VAL A 26 -71.58 6.01 -31.28
C VAL A 26 -71.98 4.54 -31.33
N ILE A 27 -71.35 3.81 -32.23
CA ILE A 27 -71.40 2.35 -32.29
C ILE A 27 -70.18 1.80 -31.56
N ILE A 28 -70.39 0.92 -30.58
CA ILE A 28 -69.30 0.34 -29.78
C ILE A 28 -68.58 -0.73 -30.61
N LEU A 29 -67.42 -0.39 -31.17
CA LEU A 29 -66.59 -1.30 -32.00
C LEU A 29 -65.37 -1.86 -31.24
N SER A 30 -64.84 -1.08 -30.30
CA SER A 30 -63.70 -1.36 -29.43
C SER A 30 -64.05 -1.03 -27.98
N ASP A 31 -63.25 -1.56 -27.06
CA ASP A 31 -63.40 -1.28 -25.63
C ASP A 31 -63.14 0.18 -25.28
N THR A 32 -62.19 0.84 -25.95
CA THR A 32 -61.83 2.24 -25.68
C THR A 32 -62.28 3.15 -26.81
N LEU A 33 -62.86 4.31 -26.47
CA LEU A 33 -63.34 5.32 -27.42
C LEU A 33 -63.09 6.73 -26.90
N LYS A 34 -62.50 7.59 -27.74
CA LYS A 34 -62.38 9.03 -27.44
C LYS A 34 -63.64 9.77 -27.86
N LEU A 35 -64.26 10.48 -26.91
CA LEU A 35 -65.52 11.19 -27.09
C LEU A 35 -65.32 12.63 -27.58
N ASP A 36 -64.31 13.34 -27.05
CA ASP A 36 -64.05 14.73 -27.41
C ASP A 36 -62.55 15.07 -27.41
N SER A 37 -62.19 16.16 -28.07
CA SER A 37 -60.86 16.76 -28.03
C SER A 37 -60.60 17.56 -26.74
N LEU A 38 -61.65 18.08 -26.10
CA LEU A 38 -61.60 18.82 -24.83
C LEU A 38 -62.00 17.93 -23.66
N SER A 39 -61.46 18.17 -22.46
CA SER A 39 -61.77 17.38 -21.26
C SER A 39 -63.26 17.43 -20.91
N ILE A 40 -63.82 16.29 -20.49
CA ILE A 40 -65.22 16.19 -20.06
C ILE A 40 -65.34 16.69 -18.62
N VAL A 41 -66.43 17.38 -18.30
CA VAL A 41 -66.78 17.73 -16.91
C VAL A 41 -67.16 16.43 -16.20
N PRO A 42 -66.47 16.04 -15.10
CA PRO A 42 -66.75 14.79 -14.40
C PRO A 42 -68.24 14.64 -14.04
N TYR A 43 -68.78 13.44 -14.25
CA TYR A 43 -70.17 13.06 -13.97
C TYR A 43 -71.26 13.86 -14.73
N SER A 44 -70.90 14.52 -15.83
CA SER A 44 -71.87 15.24 -16.68
C SER A 44 -72.46 14.39 -17.79
N GLU A 45 -71.95 13.18 -17.98
CA GLU A 45 -72.35 12.22 -18.98
C GLU A 45 -73.71 11.57 -18.68
N SER A 46 -74.45 11.32 -19.74
CA SER A 46 -75.66 10.52 -19.74
C SER A 46 -75.64 9.65 -20.99
N ILE A 47 -75.68 8.34 -20.80
CA ILE A 47 -75.61 7.35 -21.87
C ILE A 47 -76.97 6.68 -22.02
N GLN A 48 -77.49 6.68 -23.24
CA GLN A 48 -78.78 6.08 -23.59
C GLN A 48 -78.59 5.02 -24.68
N GLY A 49 -79.07 3.81 -24.43
CA GLY A 49 -79.15 2.73 -25.40
C GLY A 49 -80.42 2.78 -26.27
N LYS A 50 -80.57 1.81 -27.16
CA LYS A 50 -81.75 1.68 -28.04
C LYS A 50 -83.04 1.59 -27.21
N GLY A 51 -84.02 2.46 -27.46
CA GLY A 51 -85.29 2.54 -26.70
C GLY A 51 -85.29 3.51 -25.51
N ASN A 52 -84.33 4.45 -25.42
CA ASN A 52 -84.15 5.38 -24.30
C ASN A 52 -83.80 4.72 -22.95
N LEU A 53 -83.28 3.48 -22.97
CA LEU A 53 -82.79 2.82 -21.76
C LEU A 53 -81.50 3.51 -21.28
N HIS A 54 -81.49 3.99 -20.03
CA HIS A 54 -80.29 4.61 -19.45
C HIS A 54 -79.25 3.53 -19.10
N ILE A 55 -77.99 3.75 -19.50
CA ILE A 55 -76.88 2.85 -19.20
C ILE A 55 -76.20 3.33 -17.92
N ASP A 56 -76.19 2.45 -16.92
CA ASP A 56 -75.62 2.69 -15.60
C ASP A 56 -74.08 2.81 -15.64
N THR A 57 -73.50 3.59 -14.71
CA THR A 57 -72.05 3.83 -14.63
C THR A 57 -71.24 2.58 -14.28
N SER A 58 -71.87 1.51 -13.80
CA SER A 58 -71.20 0.21 -13.61
C SER A 58 -70.72 -0.44 -14.93
N TYR A 59 -71.24 -0.01 -16.09
CA TYR A 59 -70.92 -0.60 -17.40
C TYR A 59 -69.74 0.04 -18.13
N TYR A 60 -69.24 1.18 -17.66
CA TYR A 60 -68.15 1.91 -18.31
C TYR A 60 -67.32 2.71 -17.29
N ASP A 61 -66.09 3.04 -17.64
CA ASP A 61 -65.29 4.03 -16.92
C ASP A 61 -64.97 5.19 -17.88
N ILE A 62 -64.86 6.43 -17.39
CA ILE A 62 -64.45 7.59 -18.19
C ILE A 62 -63.21 8.21 -17.58
N ASP A 63 -62.18 8.38 -18.41
CA ASP A 63 -61.10 9.32 -18.14
C ASP A 63 -61.53 10.71 -18.62
N TYR A 64 -62.00 11.53 -17.68
CA TYR A 64 -62.49 12.87 -17.94
C TYR A 64 -61.39 13.82 -18.46
N ALA A 65 -60.12 13.58 -18.12
CA ALA A 65 -59.02 14.44 -18.54
C ALA A 65 -58.64 14.21 -20.01
N THR A 66 -58.68 12.97 -20.49
CA THR A 66 -58.44 12.62 -21.91
C THR A 66 -59.71 12.52 -22.76
N SER A 67 -60.88 12.61 -22.12
CA SER A 67 -62.21 12.46 -22.73
C SER A 67 -62.43 11.12 -23.39
N THR A 68 -61.97 10.07 -22.72
CA THR A 68 -61.99 8.70 -23.22
C THR A 68 -62.92 7.85 -22.36
N ILE A 69 -63.87 7.16 -22.99
CA ILE A 69 -64.72 6.16 -22.33
C ILE A 69 -64.18 4.77 -22.61
N ILE A 70 -64.16 3.93 -21.58
CA ILE A 70 -63.72 2.54 -21.63
C ILE A 70 -64.92 1.67 -21.23
N TRP A 71 -65.40 0.88 -22.18
CA TRP A 71 -66.51 -0.04 -22.00
C TRP A 71 -66.04 -1.32 -21.31
N LYS A 72 -66.73 -1.74 -20.25
CA LYS A 72 -66.45 -3.00 -19.58
C LYS A 72 -67.01 -4.14 -20.44
N LYS A 73 -66.09 -4.84 -21.10
CA LYS A 73 -66.29 -5.85 -22.17
C LYS A 73 -67.28 -6.99 -21.85
N LEU A 74 -67.73 -7.15 -20.60
CA LEU A 74 -68.58 -8.25 -20.17
C LEU A 74 -70.08 -8.11 -20.51
N TYR A 75 -70.58 -6.93 -20.93
CA TYR A 75 -72.04 -6.71 -21.01
C TYR A 75 -72.57 -5.96 -22.25
N LEU A 76 -71.72 -5.48 -23.16
CA LEU A 76 -72.15 -4.78 -24.37
C LEU A 76 -71.52 -5.46 -25.59
N ASP A 77 -72.31 -6.20 -26.37
CA ASP A 77 -71.86 -6.81 -27.62
C ASP A 77 -71.36 -5.74 -28.60
N LYS A 78 -70.27 -6.07 -29.32
CA LYS A 78 -69.72 -5.21 -30.37
C LYS A 78 -70.79 -4.95 -31.43
N GLY A 79 -71.08 -3.67 -31.70
CA GLY A 79 -72.14 -3.24 -32.61
C GLY A 79 -73.34 -2.55 -31.94
N PHE A 80 -73.38 -2.47 -30.61
CA PHE A 80 -74.42 -1.73 -29.89
C PHE A 80 -74.32 -0.22 -30.12
N GLN A 81 -75.45 0.45 -30.42
CA GLN A 81 -75.52 1.90 -30.62
C GLN A 81 -75.97 2.61 -29.34
N VAL A 82 -75.20 3.62 -28.93
CA VAL A 82 -75.50 4.44 -27.76
C VAL A 82 -75.44 5.92 -28.11
N LYS A 83 -76.31 6.70 -27.49
CA LYS A 83 -76.25 8.16 -27.48
C LYS A 83 -75.63 8.62 -26.17
N ILE A 84 -74.50 9.32 -26.25
CA ILE A 84 -73.77 9.83 -25.09
C ILE A 84 -73.88 11.35 -25.12
N THR A 85 -74.44 11.93 -24.06
CA THR A 85 -74.54 13.38 -23.90
C THR A 85 -73.72 13.80 -22.68
N TYR A 86 -72.82 14.76 -22.81
CA TYR A 86 -71.89 15.18 -21.75
C TYR A 86 -71.56 16.67 -21.85
N LYS A 87 -70.99 17.26 -20.81
CA LYS A 87 -70.46 18.63 -20.85
C LYS A 87 -68.94 18.61 -20.97
N VAL A 88 -68.37 19.56 -21.71
CA VAL A 88 -66.91 19.72 -21.82
C VAL A 88 -66.42 20.98 -21.09
N LEU A 89 -65.17 20.93 -20.65
CA LEU A 89 -64.40 22.08 -20.21
C LEU A 89 -63.85 22.84 -21.44
N PRO A 90 -63.58 24.15 -21.34
CA PRO A 90 -62.99 24.90 -22.45
C PRO A 90 -61.49 24.60 -22.69
N TYR A 91 -60.92 23.61 -22.00
CA TYR A 91 -59.52 23.20 -22.10
C TYR A 91 -59.37 21.67 -22.01
N ALA A 92 -58.30 21.13 -22.60
CA ALA A 92 -57.90 19.73 -22.47
C ALA A 92 -56.85 19.60 -21.36
N LEU A 93 -57.26 19.10 -20.20
CA LEU A 93 -56.42 18.89 -19.00
C LEU A 93 -55.26 17.92 -19.24
N SER A 94 -55.40 17.00 -20.19
CA SER A 94 -54.34 16.04 -20.57
C SER A 94 -53.31 16.60 -21.55
N SER A 95 -53.49 17.83 -22.08
CA SER A 95 -52.52 18.43 -22.98
C SER A 95 -51.23 18.75 -22.23
N PRO A 96 -50.05 18.27 -22.70
CA PRO A 96 -48.80 18.55 -22.03
C PRO A 96 -48.46 20.04 -22.16
N LEU A 97 -48.29 20.73 -21.03
CA LEU A 97 -47.76 22.08 -20.96
C LEU A 97 -46.23 22.00 -21.00
N MET A 98 -45.63 22.38 -22.12
CA MET A 98 -44.18 22.42 -22.29
C MET A 98 -43.74 23.79 -22.80
N HIS A 99 -42.76 24.39 -22.10
CA HIS A 99 -42.19 25.69 -22.47
C HIS A 99 -41.22 25.60 -23.66
N LYS A 100 -40.64 24.41 -23.92
CA LYS A 100 -39.82 24.08 -25.10
C LYS A 100 -39.99 22.61 -25.44
N ASP A 101 -40.17 22.31 -26.73
CA ASP A 101 -40.30 20.94 -27.23
C ASP A 101 -38.91 20.29 -27.40
N PHE A 102 -38.77 19.09 -26.84
CA PHE A 102 -37.54 18.30 -26.83
C PHE A 102 -37.04 17.97 -28.26
N GLN A 103 -37.93 17.97 -29.25
CA GLN A 103 -37.57 17.77 -30.66
C GLN A 103 -36.66 18.89 -31.23
N TYR A 104 -36.69 20.09 -30.67
CA TYR A 104 -35.84 21.21 -31.09
C TYR A 104 -34.56 21.37 -30.27
N VAL A 105 -34.36 20.54 -29.24
CA VAL A 105 -33.17 20.56 -28.38
C VAL A 105 -32.04 19.69 -28.94
N ASN A 106 -32.31 18.87 -29.97
CA ASN A 106 -31.33 17.98 -30.58
C ASN A 106 -31.34 18.05 -32.13
N PRO A 107 -30.67 19.03 -32.76
CA PRO A 107 -30.67 19.19 -34.22
C PRO A 107 -29.90 18.10 -34.99
N GLU A 108 -29.13 17.22 -34.33
CA GLU A 108 -28.16 16.35 -35.01
C GLU A 108 -28.71 14.98 -35.49
N ARG A 109 -30.02 14.72 -35.43
CA ARG A 109 -30.56 13.41 -35.88
C ARG A 109 -31.77 13.44 -36.81
N VAL A 110 -32.10 14.57 -37.42
CA VAL A 110 -33.10 14.59 -38.50
C VAL A 110 -32.58 15.39 -39.68
N GLY A 111 -32.23 14.67 -40.75
CA GLY A 111 -32.22 15.24 -42.10
C GLY A 111 -30.86 15.48 -42.75
N MET A 112 -30.05 14.42 -42.94
CA MET A 112 -29.14 14.24 -44.09
C MET A 112 -28.51 12.84 -44.06
N SER A 113 -29.32 11.81 -44.26
CA SER A 113 -28.83 10.47 -44.60
C SER A 113 -29.15 10.21 -46.08
N ASN A 114 -28.11 10.03 -46.90
CA ASN A 114 -28.23 9.65 -48.31
C ASN A 114 -29.04 8.33 -48.42
N PRO A 115 -30.20 8.30 -49.11
CA PRO A 115 -31.08 7.14 -49.19
C PRO A 115 -30.50 5.95 -49.99
N PHE A 116 -29.32 6.12 -50.60
CA PHE A 116 -28.64 5.08 -51.38
C PHE A 116 -27.45 4.44 -50.65
N VAL A 117 -27.20 4.77 -49.38
CA VAL A 117 -26.11 4.15 -48.61
C VAL A 117 -26.65 3.00 -47.78
N TYR A 118 -26.24 1.78 -48.12
CA TYR A 118 -26.41 0.62 -47.26
C TYR A 118 -25.53 0.77 -46.02
N THR A 119 -26.09 1.31 -44.93
CA THR A 119 -25.45 1.28 -43.61
C THR A 119 -25.78 -0.05 -42.95
N TYR A 120 -24.80 -0.96 -42.93
CA TYR A 120 -24.85 -2.13 -42.08
C TYR A 120 -24.93 -1.68 -40.62
N LYS A 121 -26.14 -1.64 -40.05
CA LYS A 121 -26.34 -1.55 -38.61
C LYS A 121 -25.94 -2.90 -38.05
N LYS A 122 -24.68 -3.03 -37.65
CA LYS A 122 -24.26 -4.06 -36.72
C LYS A 122 -25.06 -3.81 -35.45
N THR A 123 -26.13 -4.57 -35.22
CA THR A 123 -26.73 -4.71 -33.90
C THR A 123 -25.64 -5.29 -33.01
N SER A 124 -24.88 -4.40 -32.36
CA SER A 124 -24.11 -4.79 -31.21
C SER A 124 -25.13 -5.01 -30.11
N ASP A 125 -25.37 -6.26 -29.75
CA ASP A 125 -26.04 -6.66 -28.51
C ASP A 125 -25.18 -6.31 -27.29
N ASP A 126 -24.65 -5.09 -27.26
CA ASP A 126 -23.99 -4.54 -26.10
C ASP A 126 -25.05 -3.86 -25.24
N ILE A 127 -25.47 -4.61 -24.23
CA ILE A 127 -26.46 -4.26 -23.20
C ILE A 127 -26.09 -2.93 -22.48
N PHE A 128 -24.86 -2.42 -22.67
CA PHE A 128 -24.32 -1.22 -22.04
C PHE A 128 -23.59 -0.28 -23.03
N ALA A 129 -24.16 -0.05 -24.23
CA ALA A 129 -23.56 0.81 -25.25
C ALA A 129 -23.66 2.32 -24.92
N LEU A 130 -22.73 2.83 -24.10
CA LEU A 130 -22.44 4.26 -23.96
C LEU A 130 -21.42 4.66 -25.04
N GLY A 131 -21.86 5.31 -26.11
CA GLY A 131 -20.96 5.73 -27.20
C GLY A 131 -19.85 6.67 -26.69
N GLY A 132 -18.60 6.42 -27.10
CA GLY A 132 -17.44 7.27 -26.75
C GLY A 132 -16.72 6.93 -25.44
N ILE A 133 -17.21 5.95 -24.69
CA ILE A 133 -16.63 5.50 -23.40
C ILE A 133 -16.06 4.09 -23.55
N ASN A 134 -14.75 3.95 -23.31
CA ASN A 134 -14.10 2.67 -23.11
C ASN A 134 -14.38 2.18 -21.69
N LYS A 135 -14.89 0.96 -21.59
CA LYS A 135 -15.14 0.26 -20.34
C LYS A 135 -14.24 -0.97 -20.27
N SER A 136 -13.81 -1.32 -19.08
CA SER A 136 -13.04 -2.54 -18.82
C SER A 136 -13.25 -2.95 -17.38
N GLY A 137 -13.24 -4.26 -17.12
CA GLY A 137 -13.41 -4.80 -15.77
C GLY A 137 -14.36 -5.99 -15.75
N SER A 138 -14.81 -6.37 -14.56
CA SER A 138 -15.82 -7.42 -14.40
C SER A 138 -16.65 -7.25 -13.13
N ILE A 139 -17.89 -7.71 -13.19
CA ILE A 139 -18.74 -7.94 -12.02
C ILE A 139 -18.95 -9.44 -11.86
N SER A 140 -18.78 -9.97 -10.64
CA SER A 140 -19.07 -11.36 -10.34
C SER A 140 -20.03 -11.51 -9.17
N ARG A 141 -20.92 -12.48 -9.26
CA ARG A 141 -21.84 -12.90 -8.19
C ARG A 141 -21.80 -14.41 -8.12
N GLY A 142 -21.48 -14.95 -6.95
CA GLY A 142 -21.42 -16.38 -6.74
C GLY A 142 -22.07 -16.80 -5.44
N ILE A 143 -22.62 -18.01 -5.43
CA ILE A 143 -23.18 -18.67 -4.25
C ILE A 143 -22.49 -20.02 -4.15
N THR A 144 -22.01 -20.34 -2.96
CA THR A 144 -21.45 -21.66 -2.63
C THR A 144 -22.22 -22.25 -1.46
N PHE A 145 -22.50 -23.54 -1.51
CA PHE A 145 -23.21 -24.27 -0.45
C PHE A 145 -22.71 -25.71 -0.39
N GLY A 146 -22.83 -26.36 0.76
CA GLY A 146 -22.46 -27.75 0.96
C GLY A 146 -23.11 -28.35 2.21
N ASN A 147 -22.87 -29.62 2.47
CA ASN A 147 -23.34 -30.29 3.68
C ASN A 147 -22.38 -30.17 4.88
N SER A 148 -21.19 -29.62 4.65
CA SER A 148 -20.15 -29.35 5.65
C SER A 148 -19.76 -27.87 5.69
N GLN A 149 -20.60 -27.00 5.13
CA GLN A 149 -20.38 -25.55 5.15
C GLN A 149 -21.67 -24.77 4.97
N ASP A 150 -21.73 -23.58 5.54
CA ASP A 150 -22.86 -22.67 5.37
C ASP A 150 -22.96 -22.11 3.93
N VAL A 151 -24.11 -21.50 3.61
CA VAL A 151 -24.32 -20.82 2.32
C VAL A 151 -23.54 -19.51 2.31
N ILE A 152 -22.56 -19.40 1.42
CA ILE A 152 -21.70 -18.21 1.28
C ILE A 152 -22.02 -17.51 -0.03
N VAL A 153 -22.29 -16.21 0.04
CA VAL A 153 -22.50 -15.34 -1.13
C VAL A 153 -21.24 -14.50 -1.35
N ASN A 154 -20.63 -14.65 -2.52
CA ASN A 154 -19.46 -13.88 -2.93
C ASN A 154 -19.87 -12.86 -4.01
N SER A 155 -19.50 -11.60 -3.79
CA SER A 155 -19.66 -10.49 -4.73
C SER A 155 -18.28 -9.92 -5.01
N SER A 156 -17.99 -9.65 -6.28
CA SER A 156 -16.90 -8.75 -6.62
C SER A 156 -17.30 -7.79 -7.74
N LEU A 157 -16.82 -6.56 -7.69
CA LEU A 157 -16.96 -5.56 -8.73
C LEU A 157 -15.60 -4.90 -8.98
N ASP A 158 -15.13 -4.91 -10.22
CA ASP A 158 -14.05 -4.06 -10.72
C ASP A 158 -14.53 -3.42 -12.03
N LEU A 159 -14.69 -2.10 -12.05
CA LEU A 159 -15.16 -1.35 -13.21
C LEU A 159 -14.28 -0.13 -13.44
N ARG A 160 -13.68 -0.06 -14.63
CA ARG A 160 -12.90 1.08 -15.11
C ARG A 160 -13.55 1.69 -16.34
N LEU A 161 -13.79 2.99 -16.30
CA LEU A 161 -14.38 3.76 -17.38
C LEU A 161 -13.40 4.84 -17.84
N SER A 162 -13.22 5.02 -19.14
CA SER A 162 -12.42 6.11 -19.71
C SER A 162 -12.96 6.53 -21.06
N GLY A 163 -13.13 7.83 -21.31
CA GLY A 163 -13.55 8.31 -22.63
C GLY A 163 -14.30 9.63 -22.58
N ARG A 164 -14.90 10.03 -23.70
CA ARG A 164 -15.63 11.29 -23.83
C ARG A 164 -17.12 11.04 -23.64
N ILE A 165 -17.74 11.73 -22.69
CA ILE A 165 -19.21 11.74 -22.50
C ILE A 165 -19.84 12.76 -23.46
N SER A 166 -19.14 13.87 -23.75
CA SER A 166 -19.52 14.89 -24.72
C SER A 166 -18.29 15.42 -25.46
N GLU A 167 -18.45 16.34 -26.42
CA GLU A 167 -17.31 16.91 -27.17
C GLU A 167 -16.22 17.48 -26.26
N ASN A 168 -16.62 18.11 -25.14
CA ASN A 168 -15.73 18.81 -24.23
C ASN A 168 -15.60 18.14 -22.86
N VAL A 169 -16.31 17.05 -22.55
CA VAL A 169 -16.24 16.42 -21.21
C VAL A 169 -15.81 14.97 -21.32
N SER A 170 -14.75 14.63 -20.57
CA SER A 170 -14.20 13.28 -20.45
C SER A 170 -14.44 12.72 -19.05
N ILE A 171 -14.66 11.41 -18.99
CA ILE A 171 -14.76 10.63 -17.75
C ILE A 171 -13.55 9.73 -17.59
N LEU A 172 -13.08 9.61 -16.36
CA LEU A 172 -12.17 8.58 -15.89
C LEU A 172 -12.72 8.06 -14.56
N ALA A 173 -13.05 6.78 -14.46
CA ALA A 173 -13.55 6.19 -13.22
C ALA A 173 -12.89 4.84 -12.94
N ALA A 174 -12.69 4.55 -11.66
CA ALA A 174 -12.33 3.25 -11.13
C ALA A 174 -13.25 2.98 -9.94
N ILE A 175 -14.04 1.92 -10.03
CA ILE A 175 -15.03 1.53 -9.01
C ILE A 175 -14.72 0.09 -8.65
N THR A 176 -14.42 -0.17 -7.38
CA THR A 176 -14.20 -1.53 -6.87
C THR A 176 -14.96 -1.74 -5.57
N ASP A 177 -15.50 -2.94 -5.35
CA ASP A 177 -16.00 -3.39 -4.03
C ASP A 177 -15.00 -4.31 -3.29
N ASP A 178 -13.90 -4.69 -3.95
CA ASP A 178 -12.84 -5.49 -3.35
C ASP A 178 -12.09 -4.65 -2.31
N ASN A 179 -12.35 -4.91 -1.04
CA ASN A 179 -11.60 -4.34 0.07
C ASN A 179 -10.31 -5.14 0.24
N ILE A 180 -9.23 -4.77 -0.47
CA ILE A 180 -7.92 -5.41 -0.31
C ILE A 180 -7.26 -4.78 0.92
N PRO A 181 -7.14 -5.48 2.07
CA PRO A 181 -6.61 -4.88 3.30
C PRO A 181 -5.07 -4.71 3.27
N ILE A 182 -4.45 -4.87 2.10
CA ILE A 182 -2.99 -4.93 1.92
C ILE A 182 -2.57 -3.79 1.01
N GLN A 183 -1.72 -2.90 1.54
CA GLN A 183 -1.04 -1.90 0.71
C GLN A 183 0.07 -2.57 -0.12
N PRO A 184 0.30 -2.15 -1.38
CA PRO A 184 1.37 -2.70 -2.20
C PRO A 184 2.74 -2.37 -1.60
N GLU A 185 3.68 -3.32 -1.63
CA GLU A 185 5.04 -3.08 -1.14
C GLU A 185 5.77 -1.95 -1.91
N GLY A 186 6.58 -1.17 -1.20
CA GLY A 186 7.34 -0.03 -1.73
C GLY A 186 8.58 -0.38 -2.55
N ASN A 187 8.63 -1.58 -3.17
CA ASN A 187 9.79 -2.07 -3.92
C ASN A 187 10.04 -1.32 -5.23
N THR A 188 9.08 -0.53 -5.71
CA THR A 188 9.22 0.26 -6.95
C THR A 188 8.91 1.74 -6.71
N GLN A 189 9.42 2.60 -7.59
CA GLN A 189 9.12 4.03 -7.54
C GLN A 189 7.65 4.30 -7.88
N GLN A 190 7.06 3.52 -8.80
CA GLN A 190 5.65 3.65 -9.18
C GLN A 190 4.80 2.74 -8.32
N ILE A 191 4.05 3.30 -7.37
CA ILE A 191 3.01 2.52 -6.70
C ILE A 191 1.93 2.20 -7.73
N GLN A 192 1.65 0.91 -7.93
CA GLN A 192 0.44 0.51 -8.61
C GLN A 192 -0.71 0.67 -7.62
N GLU A 193 -1.54 1.67 -7.84
CA GLU A 193 -2.64 2.03 -6.95
C GLU A 193 -3.86 1.16 -7.27
N PHE A 194 -3.89 -0.03 -6.67
CA PHE A 194 -4.98 -1.00 -6.86
C PHE A 194 -6.26 -0.64 -6.09
N ASP A 195 -6.16 0.26 -5.10
CA ASP A 195 -7.19 0.58 -4.09
C ASP A 195 -7.73 2.03 -4.21
N LYS A 196 -7.85 2.58 -5.43
CA LYS A 196 -8.46 3.91 -5.63
C LYS A 196 -9.88 3.75 -6.19
N VAL A 197 -10.87 4.22 -5.43
CA VAL A 197 -12.28 4.26 -5.86
C VAL A 197 -12.67 5.70 -6.16
N PHE A 198 -12.77 6.08 -7.44
CA PHE A 198 -13.11 7.45 -7.84
C PHE A 198 -13.84 7.54 -9.17
N ILE A 199 -14.52 8.67 -9.37
CA ILE A 199 -15.09 9.13 -10.64
C ILE A 199 -14.58 10.54 -10.88
N LYS A 200 -13.85 10.75 -11.98
CA LYS A 200 -13.33 12.04 -12.43
C LYS A 200 -14.00 12.46 -13.73
N LEU A 201 -14.73 13.57 -13.68
CA LEU A 201 -15.24 14.30 -14.84
C LEU A 201 -14.32 15.48 -15.11
N HIS A 202 -13.82 15.63 -16.33
CA HIS A 202 -12.89 16.70 -16.65
C HIS A 202 -13.01 17.20 -18.08
N ASN A 203 -12.64 18.46 -18.30
CA ASN A 203 -12.36 19.06 -19.60
C ASN A 203 -10.95 19.68 -19.59
N GLU A 204 -10.62 20.52 -20.57
CA GLU A 204 -9.29 21.18 -20.63
C GLU A 204 -8.99 22.06 -19.41
N ASN A 205 -10.01 22.63 -18.77
CA ASN A 205 -9.89 23.70 -17.78
C ASN A 205 -10.51 23.36 -16.41
N THR A 206 -11.38 22.37 -16.31
CA THR A 206 -12.21 22.05 -15.15
C THR A 206 -12.14 20.56 -14.87
N SER A 207 -12.01 20.21 -13.58
CA SER A 207 -12.01 18.84 -13.10
C SER A 207 -12.88 18.72 -11.84
N LEU A 208 -13.78 17.75 -11.85
CA LEU A 208 -14.60 17.32 -10.72
C LEU A 208 -14.25 15.86 -10.42
N ILE A 209 -13.84 15.57 -9.20
CA ILE A 209 -13.51 14.22 -8.72
C ILE A 209 -14.44 13.91 -7.55
N ALA A 210 -15.05 12.74 -7.56
CA ALA A 210 -15.81 12.16 -6.45
C ALA A 210 -15.19 10.80 -6.07
N GLY A 211 -15.09 10.49 -4.79
CA GLY A 211 -14.37 9.33 -4.26
C GLY A 211 -12.95 9.70 -3.80
N ASP A 212 -11.99 8.81 -4.02
CA ASP A 212 -10.59 9.02 -3.62
C ASP A 212 -9.89 10.06 -4.49
N PHE A 213 -9.24 11.03 -3.85
CA PHE A 213 -8.41 12.02 -4.51
C PHE A 213 -7.23 12.44 -3.63
N GLU A 214 -6.30 13.14 -4.27
CA GLU A 214 -5.10 13.66 -3.63
C GLU A 214 -5.14 15.18 -3.65
N LEU A 215 -4.87 15.79 -2.51
CA LEU A 215 -4.85 17.23 -2.34
C LEU A 215 -3.43 17.65 -1.98
N ALA A 216 -2.75 18.30 -2.92
CA ALA A 216 -1.44 18.88 -2.70
C ALA A 216 -1.58 20.36 -2.34
N SER A 217 -0.70 20.83 -1.44
CA SER A 217 -0.61 22.24 -1.11
C SER A 217 -0.32 23.10 -2.35
N PRO A 218 -0.95 24.29 -2.44
CA PRO A 218 -0.66 25.24 -3.50
C PRO A 218 0.73 25.89 -3.33
N ASP A 219 1.18 26.61 -4.36
CA ASP A 219 2.41 27.39 -4.29
C ASP A 219 2.37 28.45 -3.17
N GLY A 220 3.44 28.56 -2.39
CA GLY A 220 3.56 29.44 -1.23
C GLY A 220 4.56 28.93 -0.19
N TYR A 221 4.64 29.60 0.95
CA TYR A 221 5.56 29.31 2.04
C TYR A 221 4.87 28.58 3.20
N PHE A 222 3.88 29.16 3.88
CA PHE A 222 3.37 28.66 5.16
C PHE A 222 2.43 27.45 5.05
N MET A 223 1.51 27.46 4.08
CA MET A 223 0.53 26.38 3.91
C MET A 223 1.14 25.23 3.10
N LYS A 224 1.78 24.29 3.78
CA LYS A 224 2.30 23.05 3.20
C LYS A 224 1.53 21.85 3.72
N PHE A 225 1.08 21.02 2.79
CA PHE A 225 0.45 19.73 3.06
C PHE A 225 0.41 18.85 1.79
N TYR A 226 0.24 17.55 1.98
CA TYR A 226 -0.16 16.61 0.95
C TYR A 226 -1.13 15.61 1.59
N LYS A 227 -2.37 15.50 1.13
CA LYS A 227 -3.40 14.68 1.78
C LYS A 227 -4.03 13.71 0.79
N LYS A 228 -4.15 12.43 1.16
CA LYS A 228 -5.05 11.48 0.50
C LYS A 228 -6.39 11.52 1.21
N ALA A 229 -7.47 11.73 0.47
CA ALA A 229 -8.80 11.93 1.04
C ALA A 229 -9.89 11.30 0.17
N GLN A 230 -11.04 11.02 0.79
CA GLN A 230 -12.21 10.46 0.13
C GLN A 230 -13.39 11.43 0.24
N GLY A 231 -13.91 11.92 -0.89
CA GLY A 231 -14.98 12.92 -0.90
C GLY A 231 -15.18 13.54 -2.28
N ALA A 232 -15.34 14.86 -2.34
CA ALA A 232 -15.47 15.59 -3.59
C ALA A 232 -14.43 16.70 -3.72
N SER A 233 -13.85 16.84 -4.91
CA SER A 233 -12.91 17.90 -5.26
C SER A 233 -13.27 18.53 -6.60
N PHE A 234 -13.41 19.84 -6.61
CA PHE A 234 -13.67 20.65 -7.79
C PHE A 234 -12.51 21.61 -8.02
N SER A 235 -12.03 21.70 -9.25
CA SER A 235 -11.01 22.66 -9.67
C SER A 235 -11.33 23.22 -11.05
N THR A 236 -11.06 24.51 -11.27
CA THR A 236 -11.23 25.15 -12.57
C THR A 236 -10.19 26.25 -12.80
N LEU A 237 -9.75 26.39 -14.04
CA LEU A 237 -8.85 27.43 -14.54
C LEU A 237 -9.58 28.23 -15.63
N LEU A 238 -9.88 29.49 -15.34
CA LEU A 238 -10.50 30.40 -16.29
C LEU A 238 -9.43 31.26 -16.95
N ASP A 239 -9.15 31.02 -18.23
CA ASP A 239 -8.30 31.91 -19.05
C ASP A 239 -9.18 32.96 -19.74
N ARG A 240 -9.07 34.22 -19.30
CA ARG A 240 -9.75 35.35 -19.96
C ARG A 240 -8.78 36.02 -20.94
N LYS A 241 -8.68 35.46 -22.14
CA LYS A 241 -8.10 36.19 -23.28
C LYS A 241 -9.02 37.36 -23.62
N VAL A 242 -8.65 38.56 -23.16
CA VAL A 242 -9.30 39.81 -23.57
C VAL A 242 -8.57 40.32 -24.80
N ASP A 243 -9.31 40.48 -25.90
CA ASP A 243 -8.77 41.00 -27.16
C ASP A 243 -8.03 42.34 -26.92
N GLY A 244 -6.78 42.41 -27.39
CA GLY A 244 -5.92 43.59 -27.28
C GLY A 244 -5.03 43.70 -26.02
N GLN A 245 -5.18 42.86 -24.99
CA GLN A 245 -4.27 42.87 -23.83
C GLN A 245 -3.16 41.81 -23.94
N LYS A 246 -1.89 42.26 -23.92
CA LYS A 246 -0.70 41.39 -23.85
C LYS A 246 -0.44 40.95 -22.40
N GLY A 247 -0.95 39.79 -21.99
CA GLY A 247 -0.56 39.12 -20.75
C GLY A 247 -1.53 38.03 -20.29
N PRO A 248 -1.08 37.03 -19.50
CA PRO A 248 -1.97 35.99 -18.96
C PRO A 248 -2.93 36.61 -17.95
N ASN A 249 -4.22 36.26 -18.07
CA ASN A 249 -5.29 36.65 -17.15
C ASN A 249 -6.01 35.38 -16.72
N GLU A 250 -5.40 34.69 -15.76
CA GLU A 250 -5.80 33.36 -15.29
C GLU A 250 -6.43 33.48 -13.90
N ILE A 251 -7.60 32.87 -13.73
CA ILE A 251 -8.23 32.69 -12.42
C ILE A 251 -8.31 31.19 -12.13
N SER A 252 -7.71 30.75 -11.03
CA SER A 252 -7.80 29.36 -10.57
C SER A 252 -8.68 29.27 -9.33
N LEU A 253 -9.64 28.35 -9.33
CA LEU A 253 -10.47 28.04 -8.17
C LEU A 253 -10.34 26.56 -7.84
N THR A 254 -10.26 26.23 -6.55
CA THR A 254 -10.28 24.86 -6.05
C THR A 254 -11.13 24.80 -4.79
N ALA A 255 -12.01 23.82 -4.70
CA ALA A 255 -12.82 23.55 -3.51
C ALA A 255 -12.85 22.04 -3.29
N SER A 256 -12.68 21.60 -2.04
CA SER A 256 -12.66 20.18 -1.70
C SER A 256 -13.28 19.98 -0.32
N ALA A 257 -14.11 18.93 -0.21
CA ALA A 257 -14.72 18.50 1.04
C ALA A 257 -14.68 16.97 1.09
N ALA A 258 -14.05 16.41 2.12
CA ALA A 258 -13.71 14.99 2.17
C ALA A 258 -13.47 14.50 3.60
N LEU A 259 -13.27 13.19 3.73
CA LEU A 259 -12.66 12.57 4.89
C LEU A 259 -11.17 12.31 4.62
N SER A 260 -10.30 12.70 5.56
CA SER A 260 -8.86 12.47 5.49
C SER A 260 -8.56 10.99 5.74
N ARG A 261 -7.73 10.34 4.92
CA ARG A 261 -7.37 8.92 5.11
C ARG A 261 -6.34 8.68 6.21
N GLY A 262 -5.66 9.71 6.72
CA GLY A 262 -4.65 9.53 7.76
C GLY A 262 -4.06 10.80 8.38
N LYS A 263 -3.12 10.58 9.30
CA LYS A 263 -2.44 11.64 10.09
C LYS A 263 -0.97 11.73 9.71
N PHE A 264 -0.44 12.95 9.70
CA PHE A 264 0.98 13.20 9.43
C PHE A 264 1.82 12.86 10.66
N ALA A 265 2.89 12.09 10.49
CA ALA A 265 3.90 11.80 11.50
C ALA A 265 5.31 12.14 10.99
N ARG A 266 6.21 12.38 11.95
CA ARG A 266 7.62 12.69 11.68
C ARG A 266 8.52 12.01 12.69
N ASN A 267 9.41 11.15 12.20
CA ASN A 267 10.41 10.45 13.00
C ASN A 267 11.80 10.96 12.62
N VAL A 268 12.65 11.14 13.63
CA VAL A 268 13.99 11.71 13.48
C VAL A 268 14.97 10.86 14.25
N SER A 269 16.15 10.60 13.67
CA SER A 269 17.26 10.00 14.39
C SER A 269 17.73 10.91 15.54
N VAL A 270 17.85 10.36 16.75
CA VAL A 270 18.37 11.04 17.92
C VAL A 270 19.73 10.46 18.25
N GLY A 271 20.78 11.29 18.16
CA GLY A 271 22.16 10.82 18.26
C GLY A 271 22.46 9.84 17.13
N THR A 272 22.81 8.61 17.49
CA THR A 272 23.16 7.53 16.54
C THR A 272 22.13 6.43 16.45
N LYS A 273 20.95 6.71 17.00
CA LYS A 273 19.81 5.81 16.99
C LYS A 273 18.68 6.42 16.16
N PHE A 274 18.01 5.58 15.39
CA PHE A 274 16.72 5.90 14.79
C PHE A 274 15.65 5.04 15.47
N ASN A 275 14.69 5.66 16.17
CA ASN A 275 13.67 4.96 16.96
C ASN A 275 14.26 3.83 17.84
N ASN A 276 15.30 4.16 18.63
CA ASN A 276 16.04 3.24 19.52
C ASN A 276 16.95 2.18 18.84
N VAL A 277 17.03 2.15 17.51
CA VAL A 277 17.88 1.24 16.75
C VAL A 277 19.21 1.88 16.36
N GLU A 278 20.34 1.24 16.66
CA GLU A 278 21.68 1.70 16.25
C GLU A 278 21.83 1.76 14.72
N GLN A 279 22.44 2.84 14.22
CA GLN A 279 22.59 3.10 12.78
C GLN A 279 23.91 2.60 12.18
N GLU A 280 24.93 2.28 13.00
CA GLU A 280 26.24 1.88 12.49
C GLU A 280 26.16 0.58 11.67
N GLY A 281 26.50 0.66 10.39
CA GLY A 281 26.49 -0.49 9.49
C GLY A 281 25.12 -1.10 9.24
N ASN A 282 24.02 -0.46 9.63
CA ASN A 282 22.70 -1.08 9.64
C ASN A 282 21.83 -0.52 8.50
N GLN A 283 21.44 -1.36 7.54
CA GLN A 283 20.55 -0.93 6.44
C GLN A 283 19.05 -1.00 6.78
N GLY A 284 18.69 -1.41 8.00
CA GLY A 284 17.31 -1.63 8.42
C GLY A 284 16.90 -3.11 8.37
N PRO A 285 15.60 -3.44 8.56
CA PRO A 285 14.47 -2.52 8.60
C PRO A 285 14.48 -1.57 9.81
N TYR A 286 14.10 -0.32 9.59
CA TYR A 286 13.83 0.68 10.61
C TYR A 286 12.33 0.87 10.77
N LYS A 287 11.80 0.51 11.93
CA LYS A 287 10.39 0.65 12.28
C LYS A 287 10.02 2.12 12.44
N LEU A 288 8.89 2.53 11.86
CA LEU A 288 8.27 3.83 12.06
C LEU A 288 7.21 3.77 13.17
N ALA A 289 7.05 4.88 13.89
CA ALA A 289 6.07 5.03 14.96
C ALA A 289 5.15 6.22 14.70
N GLY A 290 3.90 6.14 15.13
CA GLY A 290 2.92 7.21 15.04
C GLY A 290 3.20 8.34 16.04
N ASN A 291 2.37 9.39 16.02
CA ASN A 291 2.59 10.59 16.85
C ASN A 291 2.40 10.34 18.35
N ASN A 292 1.65 9.32 18.75
CA ASN A 292 1.46 8.93 20.14
C ASN A 292 2.31 7.69 20.47
N ASN A 293 3.44 7.50 19.77
CA ASN A 293 4.32 6.33 19.86
C ASN A 293 3.65 4.98 19.52
N GLU A 294 2.59 5.00 18.69
CA GLU A 294 1.99 3.78 18.18
C GLU A 294 3.00 3.04 17.29
N THR A 295 3.35 1.80 17.63
CA THR A 295 4.29 0.99 16.84
C THR A 295 3.60 0.14 15.77
N PHE A 296 2.28 -0.02 15.88
CA PHE A 296 1.44 -0.73 14.91
C PHE A 296 0.64 0.26 14.09
N ILE A 297 1.27 0.80 13.04
CA ILE A 297 0.65 1.76 12.13
C ILE A 297 0.73 1.23 10.70
N ILE A 298 -0.25 1.59 9.88
CA ILE A 298 -0.20 1.35 8.43
C ILE A 298 0.14 2.67 7.77
N VAL A 299 1.31 2.76 7.15
CA VAL A 299 1.76 3.95 6.43
C VAL A 299 0.99 4.06 5.11
N ILE A 300 0.46 5.24 4.82
CA ILE A 300 -0.29 5.48 3.59
C ILE A 300 0.70 5.56 2.42
N SER A 301 0.54 4.65 1.48
CA SER A 301 1.44 4.49 0.34
C SER A 301 1.64 5.79 -0.45
N GLY A 302 2.91 6.16 -0.67
CA GLY A 302 3.31 7.33 -1.47
C GLY A 302 3.25 8.67 -0.74
N THR A 303 2.94 8.67 0.56
CA THR A 303 2.96 9.88 1.39
C THR A 303 4.32 10.11 2.05
N GLU A 304 5.20 9.11 2.05
CA GLU A 304 6.48 9.18 2.73
C GLU A 304 7.52 10.07 2.01
N LYS A 305 8.30 10.79 2.81
CA LYS A 305 9.45 11.58 2.41
C LYS A 305 10.58 11.27 3.38
N ILE A 306 11.59 10.58 2.87
CA ILE A 306 12.79 10.21 3.64
C ILE A 306 13.92 11.14 3.26
N TYR A 307 14.62 11.65 4.26
CA TYR A 307 15.79 12.49 4.10
C TYR A 307 16.96 11.89 4.87
N VAL A 308 18.13 11.86 4.22
CA VAL A 308 19.40 11.57 4.88
C VAL A 308 20.32 12.77 4.72
N ASP A 309 20.79 13.33 5.84
CA ASP A 309 21.58 14.58 5.90
C ASP A 309 20.93 15.75 5.13
N GLY A 310 19.60 15.83 5.17
CA GLY A 310 18.80 16.85 4.47
C GLY A 310 18.54 16.57 2.99
N VAL A 311 19.10 15.50 2.41
CA VAL A 311 18.86 15.09 1.01
C VAL A 311 17.68 14.14 0.93
N LYS A 312 16.67 14.49 0.12
CA LYS A 312 15.49 13.64 -0.10
C LYS A 312 15.88 12.41 -0.92
N LEU A 313 15.56 11.23 -0.41
CA LEU A 313 15.83 9.95 -1.05
C LEU A 313 14.71 9.52 -2.00
N VAL A 314 15.03 8.62 -2.92
CA VAL A 314 14.12 8.02 -3.90
C VAL A 314 13.82 6.57 -3.54
N ARG A 315 12.53 6.24 -3.47
CA ARG A 315 12.04 4.88 -3.21
C ARG A 315 12.26 3.93 -4.40
N GLY A 316 12.60 2.69 -4.12
CA GLY A 316 12.63 1.53 -5.04
C GLY A 316 13.84 0.63 -4.79
N GLN A 317 13.72 -0.66 -5.10
CA GLN A 317 14.80 -1.66 -4.97
C GLN A 317 16.05 -1.27 -5.78
N ASP A 318 15.84 -0.57 -6.89
CA ASP A 318 16.91 -0.04 -7.75
C ASP A 318 17.28 1.42 -7.40
N ASN A 319 16.75 1.99 -6.32
CA ASN A 319 16.98 3.37 -5.87
C ASN A 319 17.59 3.37 -4.45
N ASP A 320 17.20 4.30 -3.57
CA ASP A 320 17.91 4.54 -2.30
C ASP A 320 17.36 3.71 -1.14
N TYR A 321 16.05 3.45 -1.10
CA TYR A 321 15.38 2.68 -0.04
C TYR A 321 14.11 1.99 -0.53
N VAL A 322 13.64 1.00 0.22
CA VAL A 322 12.31 0.37 0.11
C VAL A 322 11.54 0.54 1.43
N ILE A 323 10.22 0.47 1.36
CA ILE A 323 9.34 0.59 2.53
C ILE A 323 8.26 -0.49 2.47
N ASP A 324 8.02 -1.17 3.59
CA ASP A 324 6.83 -1.97 3.82
C ASP A 324 5.80 -1.09 4.54
N TYR A 325 4.70 -0.81 3.85
CA TYR A 325 3.65 0.08 4.34
C TYR A 325 2.78 -0.55 5.44
N ASN A 326 2.65 -1.89 5.45
CA ASN A 326 1.81 -2.59 6.41
C ASN A 326 2.53 -2.79 7.74
N THR A 327 3.84 -3.05 7.69
CA THR A 327 4.68 -3.14 8.89
C THR A 327 5.32 -1.80 9.27
N ALA A 328 5.18 -0.76 8.45
CA ALA A 328 5.80 0.55 8.67
C ALA A 328 7.33 0.49 8.83
N GLU A 329 7.98 -0.32 7.99
CA GLU A 329 9.43 -0.57 8.05
C GLU A 329 10.16 -0.02 6.82
N ILE A 330 11.29 0.66 7.03
CA ILE A 330 12.15 1.18 5.95
C ILE A 330 13.46 0.41 5.89
N THR A 331 13.84 -0.05 4.70
CA THR A 331 15.15 -0.67 4.46
C THR A 331 15.90 0.13 3.40
N PHE A 332 17.13 0.56 3.69
CA PHE A 332 18.01 1.25 2.75
C PHE A 332 18.71 0.24 1.84
N THR A 333 18.91 0.60 0.58
CA THR A 333 19.64 -0.26 -0.35
C THR A 333 21.15 -0.09 -0.18
N PRO A 334 21.96 -1.04 -0.67
CA PRO A 334 23.42 -0.91 -0.67
C PRO A 334 24.00 0.30 -1.43
N LYS A 335 23.18 1.11 -2.11
CA LYS A 335 23.60 2.36 -2.75
C LYS A 335 23.91 3.48 -1.76
N LEU A 336 23.36 3.41 -0.55
CA LEU A 336 23.55 4.41 0.50
C LEU A 336 23.92 3.72 1.80
N LEU A 337 25.20 3.76 2.17
CA LEU A 337 25.64 3.26 3.46
C LEU A 337 25.10 4.13 4.61
N ILE A 338 24.20 3.55 5.41
CA ILE A 338 23.81 4.11 6.70
C ILE A 338 24.89 3.84 7.75
N THR A 339 25.22 4.88 8.52
CA THR A 339 26.24 4.86 9.59
C THR A 339 25.72 5.65 10.78
N LYS A 340 26.44 5.59 11.91
CA LYS A 340 26.17 6.42 13.09
C LYS A 340 26.18 7.93 12.77
N ASP A 341 26.84 8.34 11.70
CA ASP A 341 27.06 9.73 11.34
C ASP A 341 25.92 10.33 10.52
N LYS A 342 24.98 9.48 10.06
CA LYS A 342 23.87 9.87 9.18
C LYS A 342 22.64 10.28 9.97
N ARG A 343 22.06 11.43 9.61
CA ARG A 343 20.79 11.88 10.16
C ARG A 343 19.64 11.44 9.27
N ILE A 344 18.78 10.58 9.79
CA ILE A 344 17.58 10.09 9.09
C ILE A 344 16.37 10.86 9.58
N ILE A 345 15.60 11.42 8.65
CA ILE A 345 14.31 12.07 8.91
C ILE A 345 13.28 11.41 8.00
N VAL A 346 12.18 10.94 8.58
CA VAL A 346 11.07 10.34 7.84
C VAL A 346 9.82 11.13 8.16
N GLU A 347 9.20 11.70 7.14
CA GLU A 347 7.88 12.35 7.20
C GLU A 347 6.89 11.49 6.42
N PHE A 348 5.75 11.13 6.98
CA PHE A 348 4.79 10.23 6.32
C PHE A 348 3.38 10.43 6.86
N GLN A 349 2.38 9.85 6.20
CA GLN A 349 1.05 9.70 6.80
C GLN A 349 0.77 8.25 7.16
N TYR A 350 0.01 8.04 8.21
CA TYR A 350 -0.44 6.72 8.61
C TYR A 350 -1.96 6.72 8.85
N SER A 351 -2.58 5.56 8.62
CA SER A 351 -3.98 5.34 8.92
C SER A 351 -4.17 5.34 10.44
N ASP A 352 -4.98 6.26 10.93
CA ASP A 352 -5.41 6.33 12.32
C ASP A 352 -6.94 6.34 12.30
N ARG A 353 -7.53 5.30 12.90
CA ARG A 353 -8.96 5.02 12.89
C ARG A 353 -9.62 5.36 14.22
N ASN A 354 -9.04 6.21 15.07
CA ASN A 354 -9.70 6.59 16.30
C ASN A 354 -10.95 7.47 16.06
N TYR A 355 -10.89 8.40 15.11
CA TYR A 355 -11.99 9.32 14.76
C TYR A 355 -12.14 9.50 13.26
N SER A 356 -13.39 9.71 12.80
CA SER A 356 -13.64 10.22 11.45
C SER A 356 -13.15 11.67 11.34
N ARG A 357 -12.34 11.97 10.32
CA ARG A 357 -11.65 13.25 10.18
C ARG A 357 -12.13 13.99 8.93
N SER A 358 -12.90 15.05 9.15
CA SER A 358 -13.32 15.95 8.07
C SER A 358 -12.14 16.79 7.56
N LEU A 359 -12.07 16.97 6.25
CA LEU A 359 -11.09 17.79 5.54
C LEU A 359 -11.82 18.73 4.57
N ILE A 360 -11.64 20.03 4.76
CA ILE A 360 -12.18 21.08 3.88
C ILE A 360 -11.01 21.93 3.38
N TYR A 361 -10.96 22.17 2.07
CA TYR A 361 -9.99 23.06 1.46
C TYR A 361 -10.66 23.96 0.41
N GLY A 362 -10.34 25.25 0.43
CA GLY A 362 -10.73 26.21 -0.57
C GLY A 362 -9.54 27.05 -1.00
N GLY A 363 -9.27 27.14 -2.30
CA GLY A 363 -8.17 27.92 -2.87
C GLY A 363 -8.63 28.78 -4.04
N ALA A 364 -8.19 30.04 -4.07
CA ALA A 364 -8.45 30.95 -5.18
C ALA A 364 -7.17 31.68 -5.58
N GLY A 365 -6.86 31.72 -6.86
CA GLY A 365 -5.67 32.36 -7.42
C GLY A 365 -6.03 33.28 -8.57
N ILE A 366 -5.40 34.45 -8.64
CA ILE A 366 -5.55 35.42 -9.73
C ILE A 366 -4.16 35.82 -10.21
N ARG A 367 -3.89 35.60 -11.51
CA ARG A 367 -2.68 36.08 -12.18
C ARG A 367 -3.06 37.09 -13.26
N LYS A 368 -2.60 38.33 -13.10
CA LYS A 368 -2.86 39.43 -14.04
C LYS A 368 -1.59 40.24 -14.28
N ASN A 369 -1.00 40.11 -15.46
CA ASN A 369 0.20 40.84 -15.90
C ASN A 369 1.39 40.75 -14.93
N LYS A 370 1.53 41.75 -14.04
CA LYS A 370 2.61 41.88 -13.06
C LYS A 370 2.23 41.37 -11.68
N LEU A 371 0.95 41.15 -11.41
CA LEU A 371 0.41 40.77 -10.12
C LEU A 371 -0.06 39.32 -10.13
N GLU A 372 0.25 38.60 -9.06
CA GLU A 372 -0.22 37.26 -8.76
C GLU A 372 -0.64 37.23 -7.29
N LEU A 373 -1.88 36.80 -7.01
CA LEU A 373 -2.45 36.70 -5.67
C LEU A 373 -3.07 35.33 -5.47
N HIS A 374 -2.92 34.76 -4.27
CA HIS A 374 -3.42 33.45 -3.89
C HIS A 374 -4.01 33.47 -2.48
N LEU A 375 -5.26 33.05 -2.36
CA LEU A 375 -5.97 32.82 -1.10
C LEU A 375 -6.11 31.31 -0.90
N GLY A 376 -5.90 30.82 0.32
CA GLY A 376 -6.14 29.42 0.67
C GLY A 376 -6.73 29.30 2.07
N ILE A 377 -7.70 28.42 2.24
CA ILE A 377 -8.34 28.09 3.51
C ILE A 377 -8.30 26.56 3.64
N TYR A 378 -7.85 26.08 4.78
CA TYR A 378 -7.73 24.67 5.12
C TYR A 378 -8.34 24.44 6.50
N SER A 379 -9.12 23.38 6.64
CA SER A 379 -9.66 22.92 7.93
C SER A 379 -9.66 21.41 7.97
N GLU A 380 -9.06 20.83 9.01
CA GLU A 380 -9.05 19.41 9.30
C GLU A 380 -9.49 19.20 10.75
N GLN A 381 -10.51 18.38 10.98
CA GLN A 381 -11.11 18.21 12.32
C GLN A 381 -11.63 16.80 12.54
N ASP A 382 -11.27 16.23 13.70
CA ASP A 382 -11.79 14.96 14.20
C ASP A 382 -13.22 15.13 14.73
N SER A 383 -14.09 14.17 14.40
CA SER A 383 -15.48 14.15 14.86
C SER A 383 -15.56 13.59 16.29
N LYS A 384 -15.61 14.49 17.28
CA LYS A 384 -15.67 14.12 18.71
C LYS A 384 -16.86 13.22 19.10
N ASN A 385 -17.93 13.20 18.30
CA ASN A 385 -19.15 12.43 18.57
C ASN A 385 -19.22 11.13 17.74
N GLN A 386 -18.21 10.81 16.94
CA GLN A 386 -18.16 9.61 16.11
C GLN A 386 -16.75 8.98 16.17
N PRO A 387 -16.35 8.45 17.34
CA PRO A 387 -15.18 7.59 17.39
C PRO A 387 -15.44 6.32 16.58
N ILE A 388 -14.39 5.75 15.98
CA ILE A 388 -14.50 4.54 15.15
C ILE A 388 -13.91 3.35 15.91
N ASP A 389 -12.61 3.38 16.22
CA ASP A 389 -11.92 2.27 16.89
C ASP A 389 -11.81 2.45 18.42
N GLN A 390 -12.10 3.64 18.97
CA GLN A 390 -12.01 3.97 20.40
C GLN A 390 -13.41 4.11 21.03
N GLU A 391 -13.93 3.04 21.64
CA GLU A 391 -15.14 3.15 22.44
C GLU A 391 -14.83 3.88 23.76
N LEU A 392 -15.62 4.91 24.07
CA LEU A 392 -15.38 5.81 25.20
C LEU A 392 -16.54 5.75 26.20
N THR A 393 -16.24 5.37 27.45
CA THR A 393 -17.18 5.52 28.58
C THR A 393 -17.31 6.99 28.98
N ASP A 394 -18.31 7.32 29.80
CA ASP A 394 -18.50 8.69 30.25
C ASP A 394 -17.41 9.14 31.23
N GLU A 395 -16.86 8.22 32.04
CA GLU A 395 -15.70 8.48 32.89
C GLU A 395 -14.46 8.78 32.04
N GLN A 396 -14.26 8.05 30.94
CA GLN A 396 -13.15 8.31 30.02
C GLN A 396 -13.30 9.65 29.30
N LYS A 397 -14.52 10.04 28.89
CA LYS A 397 -14.76 11.38 28.33
C LYS A 397 -14.51 12.48 29.35
N GLN A 398 -14.89 12.26 30.62
CA GLN A 398 -14.64 13.20 31.70
C GLN A 398 -13.14 13.34 31.98
N LEU A 399 -12.40 12.23 32.04
CA LEU A 399 -10.94 12.22 32.12
C LEU A 399 -10.32 13.05 30.98
N MET A 400 -10.75 12.81 29.74
CA MET A 400 -10.29 13.57 28.57
C MET A 400 -10.65 15.06 28.64
N ASN A 401 -11.75 15.44 29.28
CA ASN A 401 -12.10 16.84 29.51
C ASN A 401 -11.16 17.47 30.56
N ASP A 402 -10.90 16.76 31.65
CA ASP A 402 -10.14 17.25 32.80
C ASP A 402 -8.64 17.41 32.53
N VAL A 403 -8.06 16.62 31.61
CA VAL A 403 -6.63 16.72 31.25
C VAL A 403 -6.28 17.95 30.41
N GLY A 404 -7.26 18.68 29.86
CA GLY A 404 -7.02 19.87 29.04
C GLY A 404 -6.12 19.56 27.83
N ASP A 405 -5.06 20.35 27.65
CA ASP A 405 -4.07 20.12 26.59
C ASP A 405 -2.99 19.08 26.96
N ASN A 406 -2.98 18.55 28.20
CA ASN A 406 -2.05 17.52 28.64
C ASN A 406 -2.51 16.12 28.21
N ILE A 407 -2.54 15.88 26.90
CA ILE A 407 -3.08 14.66 26.29
C ILE A 407 -2.39 13.36 26.74
N ASP A 408 -1.12 13.44 27.16
CA ASP A 408 -0.34 12.27 27.64
C ASP A 408 -0.84 11.76 29.00
N ALA A 409 -1.62 12.57 29.73
CA ALA A 409 -2.25 12.18 30.99
C ALA A 409 -3.61 11.46 30.81
N ALA A 410 -4.11 11.32 29.57
CA ALA A 410 -5.37 10.66 29.27
C ALA A 410 -5.25 9.11 29.31
N ILE A 411 -4.68 8.57 30.39
CA ILE A 411 -4.42 7.15 30.58
C ILE A 411 -5.62 6.50 31.26
N SER A 412 -6.14 5.42 30.68
CA SER A 412 -7.25 4.64 31.23
C SER A 412 -6.89 3.16 31.31
N SER A 413 -7.49 2.44 32.26
CA SER A 413 -7.38 0.98 32.33
C SER A 413 -8.18 0.34 31.19
N ARG A 414 -7.64 -0.72 30.57
CA ARG A 414 -8.31 -1.43 29.47
C ARG A 414 -8.54 -2.90 29.82
N ILE A 415 -9.54 -3.11 30.67
CA ILE A 415 -9.90 -4.39 31.27
C ILE A 415 -11.41 -4.59 31.09
N ASP A 416 -11.78 -5.52 30.21
CA ASP A 416 -13.18 -5.82 29.89
C ASP A 416 -13.58 -7.18 30.45
N SER A 417 -14.73 -7.27 31.12
CA SER A 417 -15.31 -8.55 31.52
C SER A 417 -16.14 -9.10 30.36
N VAL A 418 -15.66 -10.15 29.69
CA VAL A 418 -16.24 -10.66 28.43
C VAL A 418 -16.86 -12.06 28.53
N GLY A 419 -16.91 -12.65 29.73
CA GLY A 419 -17.30 -14.05 29.90
C GLY A 419 -16.24 -15.01 29.33
N TYR A 420 -16.42 -16.30 29.53
CA TYR A 420 -15.51 -17.30 28.96
C TYR A 420 -15.70 -17.43 27.44
N SER A 421 -14.60 -17.54 26.72
CA SER A 421 -14.57 -17.80 25.28
C SER A 421 -13.39 -18.71 24.97
N GLU A 422 -13.64 -19.73 24.15
CA GLU A 422 -12.62 -20.65 23.62
C GLU A 422 -11.68 -19.96 22.61
N VAL A 423 -12.02 -18.72 22.20
CA VAL A 423 -11.26 -17.95 21.21
C VAL A 423 -10.59 -16.75 21.89
N GLY A 424 -9.25 -16.76 21.88
CA GLY A 424 -8.41 -15.65 22.33
C GLY A 424 -7.83 -15.83 23.75
N VAL A 425 -7.04 -14.84 24.19
CA VAL A 425 -6.34 -14.89 25.49
C VAL A 425 -7.18 -14.20 26.56
N LEU A 426 -7.62 -14.97 27.57
CA LEU A 426 -8.41 -14.48 28.69
C LEU A 426 -7.65 -14.61 30.01
N TYR A 427 -8.02 -13.77 30.97
CA TYR A 427 -7.39 -13.66 32.28
C TYR A 427 -8.41 -13.86 33.39
N ILE A 428 -7.95 -14.34 34.54
CA ILE A 428 -8.64 -14.32 35.81
C ILE A 428 -8.06 -13.20 36.68
N LYS A 429 -8.94 -12.54 37.44
CA LYS A 429 -8.53 -11.51 38.40
C LYS A 429 -8.21 -12.20 39.73
N LYS A 430 -6.98 -12.06 40.23
CA LYS A 430 -6.55 -12.52 41.56
C LYS A 430 -6.06 -11.35 42.38
N ASP A 431 -6.27 -11.41 43.70
CA ASP A 431 -5.63 -10.49 44.63
C ASP A 431 -4.40 -11.19 45.24
N SER A 432 -3.21 -10.65 45.01
CA SER A 432 -1.93 -11.19 45.47
C SER A 432 -1.16 -10.12 46.24
N LEU A 433 -0.88 -10.36 47.54
CA LEU A 433 -0.03 -9.52 48.39
C LEU A 433 -0.35 -8.00 48.38
N GLY A 434 -1.63 -7.63 48.26
CA GLY A 434 -2.09 -6.23 48.20
C GLY A 434 -2.15 -5.62 46.80
N TYR A 435 -1.84 -6.42 45.76
CA TYR A 435 -1.97 -6.05 44.35
C TYR A 435 -3.10 -6.84 43.69
N THR A 436 -3.90 -6.18 42.87
CA THR A 436 -4.82 -6.85 41.95
C THR A 436 -4.04 -7.23 40.69
N VAL A 437 -3.98 -8.54 40.40
CA VAL A 437 -3.24 -9.11 39.27
C VAL A 437 -4.18 -9.85 38.32
N TYR A 438 -3.81 -9.85 37.04
CA TYR A 438 -4.52 -10.58 35.98
C TYR A 438 -3.63 -11.73 35.52
N GLU A 439 -4.05 -12.95 35.82
CA GLU A 439 -3.32 -14.16 35.47
C GLU A 439 -4.00 -14.85 34.28
N TYR A 440 -3.23 -15.25 33.28
CA TYR A 440 -3.78 -15.94 32.12
C TYR A 440 -4.43 -17.26 32.52
N SER A 441 -5.59 -17.56 31.93
CA SER A 441 -6.29 -18.83 32.10
C SER A 441 -7.00 -19.21 30.82
N GLY A 442 -6.72 -20.42 30.32
CA GLY A 442 -7.33 -20.97 29.09
C GLY A 442 -8.72 -21.57 29.29
N ASP A 443 -9.11 -21.92 30.52
CA ASP A 443 -10.35 -22.67 30.83
C ASP A 443 -11.37 -21.88 31.68
N SER A 444 -10.91 -20.84 32.37
CA SER A 444 -11.68 -20.13 33.40
C SER A 444 -11.52 -18.60 33.32
N GLY A 445 -10.75 -18.11 32.35
CA GLY A 445 -10.59 -16.68 32.09
C GLY A 445 -11.90 -16.00 31.69
N VAL A 446 -12.18 -14.84 32.28
CA VAL A 446 -13.39 -14.03 31.99
C VAL A 446 -13.07 -12.55 31.72
N TYR A 447 -11.80 -12.16 31.90
CA TYR A 447 -11.31 -10.82 31.62
C TYR A 447 -10.48 -10.79 30.35
N ARG A 448 -10.78 -9.83 29.47
CA ARG A 448 -9.94 -9.46 28.35
C ARG A 448 -9.12 -8.24 28.76
N VAL A 449 -7.80 -8.40 28.80
CA VAL A 449 -6.87 -7.37 29.28
C VAL A 449 -5.97 -6.94 28.14
N SER A 450 -5.88 -5.64 27.88
CA SER A 450 -4.97 -5.08 26.89
C SER A 450 -3.77 -4.44 27.58
N PHE A 451 -2.56 -4.82 27.17
CA PHE A 451 -1.31 -4.32 27.76
C PHE A 451 -0.61 -3.33 26.84
N SER A 452 -0.09 -2.25 27.42
CA SER A 452 0.77 -1.27 26.74
C SER A 452 2.21 -1.41 27.24
N LEU A 453 3.18 -1.19 26.35
CA LEU A 453 4.60 -1.18 26.69
C LEU A 453 4.94 0.15 27.40
N VAL A 454 5.34 0.08 28.67
CA VAL A 454 5.75 1.24 29.49
C VAL A 454 7.27 1.31 29.70
N GLY A 455 8.00 0.32 29.18
CA GLY A 455 9.46 0.22 29.26
C GLY A 455 9.93 -0.58 30.47
N GLN A 456 11.12 -1.18 30.36
CA GLN A 456 11.69 -2.05 31.39
C GLN A 456 11.80 -1.32 32.74
N GLY A 457 11.26 -1.92 33.80
CA GLY A 457 11.29 -1.36 35.17
C GLY A 457 10.19 -0.34 35.45
N ASN A 458 9.27 -0.10 34.50
CA ASN A 458 8.13 0.81 34.68
C ASN A 458 6.77 0.08 34.68
N GLY A 459 6.75 -1.25 34.51
CA GLY A 459 5.52 -2.04 34.43
C GLY A 459 5.49 -3.24 35.37
N ASN A 460 4.31 -3.84 35.52
CA ASN A 460 4.08 -4.99 36.41
C ASN A 460 4.00 -6.33 35.66
N TYR A 461 4.10 -6.33 34.33
CA TYR A 461 3.94 -7.53 33.50
C TYR A 461 5.07 -7.67 32.47
N ASN A 462 5.36 -8.91 32.08
CA ASN A 462 6.22 -9.26 30.95
C ASN A 462 5.47 -10.16 29.97
N LEU A 463 5.85 -10.12 28.70
CA LEU A 463 5.32 -11.03 27.68
C LEU A 463 5.90 -12.44 27.92
N ASP A 464 5.03 -13.46 27.99
CA ASP A 464 5.45 -14.86 28.03
C ASP A 464 5.76 -15.35 26.61
N ALA A 465 7.06 -15.43 26.31
CA ALA A 465 7.55 -15.84 25.00
C ALA A 465 7.41 -17.35 24.71
N ASN A 466 7.09 -18.17 25.71
CA ASN A 466 6.99 -19.63 25.55
C ASN A 466 5.54 -20.11 25.43
N SER A 467 4.56 -19.23 25.56
CA SER A 467 3.16 -19.60 25.47
C SER A 467 2.78 -20.17 24.10
N VAL A 468 2.09 -21.32 24.10
CA VAL A 468 1.50 -21.98 22.93
C VAL A 468 0.08 -21.48 22.62
N ALA A 469 -0.48 -20.63 23.47
CA ALA A 469 -1.83 -20.08 23.30
C ALA A 469 -1.96 -19.32 21.97
N ASN A 470 -3.15 -19.35 21.35
CA ASN A 470 -3.46 -18.57 20.14
C ASN A 470 -3.61 -17.06 20.44
N GLY A 471 -2.50 -16.41 20.83
CA GLY A 471 -2.40 -14.98 21.12
C GLY A 471 -1.17 -14.63 21.97
N ARG A 472 -1.14 -13.42 22.55
CA ARG A 472 -0.05 -12.96 23.42
C ARG A 472 -0.46 -13.06 24.90
N VAL A 473 0.31 -13.82 25.67
CA VAL A 473 0.12 -14.00 27.11
C VAL A 473 1.09 -13.09 27.87
N PHE A 474 0.59 -12.38 28.88
CA PHE A 474 1.39 -11.53 29.75
C PHE A 474 1.36 -12.09 31.17
N THR A 475 2.53 -12.25 31.77
CA THR A 475 2.70 -12.76 33.13
C THR A 475 3.07 -11.64 34.08
N TRP A 476 2.42 -11.60 35.23
CA TRP A 476 2.75 -10.65 36.28
C TRP A 476 4.15 -10.92 36.86
N VAL A 477 4.88 -9.85 37.16
CA VAL A 477 6.20 -9.88 37.80
C VAL A 477 6.13 -9.13 39.11
N ALA A 478 6.53 -9.79 40.20
CA ALA A 478 6.55 -9.17 41.50
C ALA A 478 7.48 -7.94 41.54
N PRO A 479 7.07 -6.84 42.21
CA PRO A 479 7.94 -5.70 42.41
C PRO A 479 9.16 -6.08 43.26
N ASP A 480 10.21 -5.25 43.22
CA ASP A 480 11.39 -5.44 44.06
C ASP A 480 11.07 -5.27 45.56
N LEU A 481 12.06 -5.53 46.44
CA LEU A 481 11.91 -5.39 47.89
C LEU A 481 11.55 -3.96 48.35
N ASN A 482 11.71 -2.95 47.48
CA ASN A 482 11.36 -1.55 47.74
C ASN A 482 10.02 -1.15 47.12
N GLY A 483 9.31 -2.08 46.47
CA GLY A 483 8.02 -1.84 45.82
C GLY A 483 8.10 -1.29 44.39
N ASN A 484 9.28 -1.28 43.75
CA ASN A 484 9.43 -0.79 42.38
C ASN A 484 9.06 -1.87 41.35
N PRO A 485 8.31 -1.51 40.29
CA PRO A 485 7.98 -2.43 39.20
C PRO A 485 9.24 -2.99 38.51
N GLN A 486 9.18 -4.25 38.08
CA GLN A 486 10.30 -4.95 37.40
C GLN A 486 9.97 -5.36 35.96
N GLY A 487 8.69 -5.34 35.58
CA GLY A 487 8.23 -5.68 34.24
C GLY A 487 8.32 -4.51 33.26
N SER A 488 7.89 -4.76 32.02
CA SER A 488 7.89 -3.76 30.93
C SER A 488 6.50 -3.36 30.43
N TYR A 489 5.44 -4.01 30.91
CA TYR A 489 4.05 -3.81 30.45
C TYR A 489 3.08 -3.50 31.60
N GLU A 490 2.00 -2.79 31.26
CA GLU A 490 0.89 -2.44 32.17
C GLU A 490 -0.46 -2.55 31.45
N PRO A 491 -1.55 -3.05 32.10
CA PRO A 491 -2.93 -3.09 31.58
C PRO A 491 -3.63 -1.72 31.40
N ILE A 492 -2.93 -0.76 30.78
CA ILE A 492 -3.42 0.59 30.49
C ILE A 492 -3.45 0.88 28.99
N VAL A 493 -4.21 1.90 28.59
CA VAL A 493 -4.23 2.46 27.24
C VAL A 493 -4.20 3.99 27.32
N LEU A 494 -3.50 4.62 26.38
CA LEU A 494 -3.57 6.07 26.18
C LEU A 494 -4.78 6.41 25.30
N LEU A 495 -5.73 7.17 25.83
CA LEU A 495 -6.90 7.63 25.08
C LEU A 495 -6.51 8.76 24.14
N VAL A 496 -6.89 8.64 22.87
CA VAL A 496 -6.59 9.66 21.86
C VAL A 496 -7.66 10.74 21.91
N THR A 497 -7.25 12.01 22.03
CA THR A 497 -8.16 13.17 21.99
C THR A 497 -8.52 13.58 20.55
N PRO A 498 -9.75 14.07 20.31
CA PRO A 498 -10.15 14.60 19.01
C PRO A 498 -9.55 15.99 18.78
N LYS A 499 -8.81 16.16 17.66
CA LYS A 499 -8.03 17.36 17.35
C LYS A 499 -8.67 18.19 16.22
N LYS A 500 -8.40 19.50 16.20
CA LYS A 500 -8.81 20.44 15.13
C LYS A 500 -7.62 21.29 14.69
N LYS A 501 -7.40 21.39 13.39
CA LYS A 501 -6.31 22.16 12.79
C LYS A 501 -6.79 22.93 11.56
N GLN A 502 -6.70 24.25 11.62
CA GLN A 502 -7.20 25.17 10.59
C GLN A 502 -6.13 26.18 10.21
N MET A 503 -6.13 26.62 8.95
CA MET A 503 -5.24 27.67 8.46
C MET A 503 -5.89 28.45 7.33
N ALA A 504 -5.80 29.78 7.37
CA ALA A 504 -6.06 30.65 6.23
C ALA A 504 -4.79 31.37 5.82
N ARG A 505 -4.57 31.54 4.51
CA ARG A 505 -3.38 32.20 3.94
C ARG A 505 -3.75 33.19 2.85
N LEU A 506 -2.99 34.28 2.76
CA LEU A 506 -2.99 35.21 1.64
C LEU A 506 -1.55 35.42 1.16
N ALA A 507 -1.23 34.99 -0.06
CA ALA A 507 0.09 35.13 -0.67
C ALA A 507 0.02 36.01 -1.93
N GLY A 508 1.06 36.79 -2.18
CA GLY A 508 1.12 37.68 -3.34
C GLY A 508 2.52 37.86 -3.91
N SER A 509 2.58 38.11 -5.21
CA SER A 509 3.80 38.38 -5.97
C SER A 509 3.55 39.53 -6.95
N TYR A 510 4.35 40.59 -6.86
CA TYR A 510 4.27 41.75 -7.73
C TYR A 510 5.61 42.04 -8.42
N LYS A 511 5.63 41.96 -9.76
CA LYS A 511 6.79 42.30 -10.61
C LYS A 511 6.82 43.81 -10.84
N ILE A 512 7.64 44.55 -10.10
CA ILE A 512 7.78 46.00 -10.25
C ILE A 512 8.27 46.33 -11.67
N ASN A 513 9.34 45.66 -12.10
CA ASN A 513 9.94 45.77 -13.43
C ASN A 513 10.52 44.40 -13.87
N LYS A 514 11.36 44.35 -14.91
CA LYS A 514 11.96 43.09 -15.41
C LYS A 514 13.01 42.48 -14.46
N SER A 515 13.55 43.28 -13.56
CA SER A 515 14.65 42.96 -12.64
C SER A 515 14.21 42.88 -11.18
N SER A 516 13.10 43.51 -10.78
CA SER A 516 12.68 43.60 -9.39
C SER A 516 11.29 43.01 -9.14
N LYS A 517 11.14 42.23 -8.07
CA LYS A 517 9.88 41.59 -7.66
C LYS A 517 9.74 41.59 -6.14
N VAL A 518 8.53 41.88 -5.65
CA VAL A 518 8.15 41.72 -4.24
C VAL A 518 7.26 40.48 -4.10
N THR A 519 7.44 39.72 -3.03
CA THR A 519 6.52 38.66 -2.61
C THR A 519 6.15 38.86 -1.15
N PHE A 520 4.88 38.65 -0.79
CA PHE A 520 4.45 38.64 0.59
C PHE A 520 3.54 37.44 0.87
N GLU A 521 3.46 37.01 2.12
CA GLU A 521 2.56 35.97 2.57
C GLU A 521 2.12 36.23 4.02
N LEU A 522 0.82 36.12 4.26
CA LEU A 522 0.18 36.19 5.56
C LEU A 522 -0.51 34.84 5.82
N ALA A 523 -0.42 34.32 7.04
CA ALA A 523 -1.10 33.12 7.46
C ALA A 523 -1.66 33.30 8.87
N VAL A 524 -2.83 32.72 9.13
CA VAL A 524 -3.43 32.59 10.46
C VAL A 524 -3.78 31.12 10.68
N SER A 525 -3.59 30.61 11.89
CA SER A 525 -3.81 29.21 12.26
C SER A 525 -4.64 29.12 13.53
N ASN A 526 -5.52 28.12 13.61
CA ASN A 526 -6.18 27.69 14.84
C ASN A 526 -5.87 26.19 15.03
N ASN A 527 -5.29 25.80 16.17
CA ASN A 527 -4.92 24.42 16.45
C ASN A 527 -5.29 24.02 17.88
N ASP A 528 -6.38 23.25 17.99
CA ASP A 528 -6.92 22.73 19.24
C ASP A 528 -6.56 21.24 19.35
N VAL A 529 -5.77 20.88 20.36
CA VAL A 529 -5.29 19.51 20.58
C VAL A 529 -6.28 18.65 21.38
N ASN A 530 -7.35 19.24 21.91
CA ASN A 530 -8.41 18.55 22.63
C ASN A 530 -9.75 19.29 22.54
N THR A 531 -10.54 18.93 21.53
CA THR A 531 -11.85 19.56 21.27
C THR A 531 -12.97 19.13 22.24
N ILE A 532 -12.69 18.22 23.17
CA ILE A 532 -13.60 17.84 24.27
C ILE A 532 -13.45 18.81 25.44
N SER A 533 -12.21 19.20 25.76
CA SER A 533 -11.95 20.11 26.87
C SER A 533 -12.23 21.57 26.52
N SER A 534 -12.68 22.35 27.50
CA SER A 534 -12.78 23.82 27.44
C SER A 534 -11.58 24.53 28.08
N LEU A 535 -10.65 23.79 28.67
CA LEU A 535 -9.44 24.32 29.29
C LEU A 535 -8.43 24.77 28.20
N ASP A 536 -7.50 25.65 28.60
CA ASP A 536 -6.30 26.07 27.86
C ASP A 536 -6.45 26.76 26.48
N LYS A 537 -7.66 27.00 25.96
CA LYS A 537 -7.95 27.57 24.61
C LYS A 537 -7.26 28.89 24.20
N SER A 538 -6.63 29.59 25.13
CA SER A 538 -5.90 30.85 24.86
C SER A 538 -4.65 30.67 23.99
N ASN A 539 -4.18 29.44 23.80
CA ASN A 539 -2.98 29.06 23.04
C ASN A 539 -3.28 28.50 21.63
N ASP A 540 -4.55 28.45 21.21
CA ASP A 540 -4.95 27.80 19.95
C ASP A 540 -4.65 28.64 18.69
N ASP A 541 -4.73 29.98 18.81
CA ASP A 541 -4.69 30.92 17.68
C ASP A 541 -3.30 31.54 17.49
N GLY A 542 -2.81 31.53 16.25
CA GLY A 542 -1.52 32.15 15.90
C GLY A 542 -1.47 32.68 14.47
N TYR A 543 -0.42 33.45 14.14
CA TYR A 543 -0.25 34.05 12.82
C TYR A 543 1.21 34.02 12.33
N GLY A 544 1.40 34.16 11.03
CA GLY A 544 2.70 34.22 10.37
C GLY A 544 2.70 35.26 9.25
N PHE A 545 3.81 35.96 9.10
CA PHE A 545 4.03 36.95 8.05
C PHE A 545 5.39 36.74 7.41
N LYS A 546 5.46 36.88 6.08
CA LYS A 546 6.71 36.85 5.33
C LYS A 546 6.69 37.84 4.18
N ILE A 547 7.78 38.54 3.98
CA ILE A 547 7.99 39.41 2.81
C ILE A 547 9.40 39.22 2.26
N ASN A 548 9.52 39.23 0.92
CA ASN A 548 10.80 39.23 0.22
C ASN A 548 10.80 40.29 -0.89
N PHE A 549 11.92 40.99 -1.04
CA PHE A 549 12.19 41.88 -2.17
C PHE A 549 13.41 41.37 -2.93
N TYR A 550 13.20 40.98 -4.18
CA TYR A 550 14.22 40.49 -5.10
C TYR A 550 14.59 41.58 -6.10
N ASN A 551 15.88 41.73 -6.39
CA ASN A 551 16.39 42.63 -7.43
C ASN A 551 17.60 42.03 -8.15
N ASP A 552 17.42 41.66 -9.43
CA ASP A 552 18.44 41.07 -10.30
C ASP A 552 18.88 42.06 -11.38
N PHE A 553 20.09 42.62 -11.22
CA PHE A 553 20.66 43.62 -12.12
C PHE A 553 21.82 43.03 -12.96
N PRO A 554 21.74 43.04 -14.29
CA PRO A 554 22.86 42.63 -15.14
C PRO A 554 23.99 43.67 -15.10
N LEU A 555 25.19 43.26 -14.69
CA LEU A 555 26.39 44.09 -14.61
C LEU A 555 27.08 44.32 -15.97
N SER A 556 26.71 43.57 -17.01
CA SER A 556 27.33 43.63 -18.34
C SER A 556 26.32 43.93 -19.44
N LYS A 557 26.75 44.67 -20.47
CA LYS A 557 26.01 44.90 -21.72
C LYS A 557 25.98 43.68 -22.66
N SER A 558 26.70 42.60 -22.34
CA SER A 558 26.69 41.36 -23.12
C SER A 558 25.30 40.71 -23.09
N LYS A 559 24.67 40.57 -24.26
CA LYS A 559 23.31 40.00 -24.37
C LYS A 559 23.24 38.48 -24.21
N LYS A 560 24.35 37.75 -24.40
CA LYS A 560 24.33 36.27 -24.43
C LYS A 560 24.53 35.63 -23.05
N ASP A 561 25.37 36.21 -22.19
CA ASP A 561 25.72 35.65 -20.88
C ASP A 561 26.35 36.72 -19.95
N PRO A 562 25.54 37.70 -19.48
CA PRO A 562 26.03 38.74 -18.59
C PRO A 562 26.24 38.22 -17.17
N TRP A 563 27.15 38.85 -16.45
CA TRP A 563 27.14 38.77 -14.99
C TRP A 563 25.87 39.42 -14.45
N VAL A 564 25.19 38.75 -13.52
CA VAL A 564 23.97 39.24 -12.86
C VAL A 564 24.23 39.34 -11.36
N PHE A 565 24.05 40.55 -10.84
CA PHE A 565 24.08 40.83 -9.40
C PHE A 565 22.65 40.80 -8.86
N GLY A 566 22.37 39.85 -7.96
CA GLY A 566 21.07 39.66 -7.33
C GLY A 566 21.09 40.04 -5.86
N THR A 567 20.11 40.83 -5.41
CA THR A 567 19.87 41.16 -4.00
C THR A 567 18.52 40.62 -3.57
N ASN A 568 18.44 40.02 -2.38
CA ASN A 568 17.20 39.62 -1.73
C ASN A 568 17.16 40.11 -0.27
N LEU A 569 16.20 40.99 0.03
CA LEU A 569 15.84 41.35 1.41
C LEU A 569 14.65 40.51 1.84
N ASN A 570 14.77 39.79 2.95
CA ASN A 570 13.71 38.97 3.50
C ASN A 570 13.43 39.31 4.96
N TYR A 571 12.16 39.24 5.34
CA TYR A 571 11.71 39.34 6.72
C TYR A 571 10.58 38.33 6.95
N GLU A 572 10.69 37.55 8.01
CA GLU A 572 9.69 36.57 8.44
C GLU A 572 9.40 36.78 9.93
N GLN A 573 8.12 36.77 10.29
CA GLN A 573 7.64 36.86 11.65
C GLN A 573 6.63 35.75 11.90
N ILE A 574 6.73 35.07 13.04
CA ILE A 574 5.81 34.00 13.42
C ILE A 574 5.40 34.18 14.88
N ASP A 575 4.11 34.10 15.14
CA ASP A 575 3.55 34.09 16.49
C ASP A 575 3.92 32.82 17.26
N LYS A 576 4.01 32.90 18.60
CA LYS A 576 4.39 31.76 19.43
C LYS A 576 3.39 30.59 19.37
N HIS A 577 2.12 30.86 19.08
CA HIS A 577 1.06 29.85 18.94
C HIS A 577 0.79 29.46 17.47
N PHE A 578 1.55 29.98 16.51
CA PHE A 578 1.35 29.62 15.10
C PHE A 578 1.66 28.14 14.87
N SER A 579 0.64 27.40 14.40
CA SER A 579 0.73 25.96 14.16
C SER A 579 0.61 25.65 12.67
N PRO A 580 1.67 25.17 12.00
CA PRO A 580 1.60 24.82 10.59
C PRO A 580 0.86 23.50 10.36
N ILE A 581 0.31 23.29 9.16
CA ILE A 581 -0.36 22.03 8.80
C ILE A 581 0.66 20.89 8.74
N GLU A 582 1.59 21.00 7.80
CA GLU A 582 2.85 20.25 7.76
C GLU A 582 4.01 21.25 7.74
N ARG A 583 5.23 20.73 7.85
CA ARG A 583 6.44 21.53 7.91
C ARG A 583 6.62 22.41 6.65
N PHE A 584 6.86 23.71 6.87
CA PHE A 584 7.13 24.68 5.80
C PHE A 584 8.61 25.08 5.68
N ARG A 585 9.43 24.76 6.69
CA ARG A 585 10.88 25.01 6.68
C ARG A 585 11.66 23.78 6.20
N THR A 586 12.91 23.98 5.80
CA THR A 586 13.81 22.86 5.46
C THR A 586 13.95 21.91 6.64
N VAL A 587 14.12 20.61 6.39
CA VAL A 587 14.21 19.59 7.44
C VAL A 587 15.37 19.79 8.41
N GLU A 588 16.42 20.48 7.96
CA GLU A 588 17.60 20.85 8.78
C GLU A 588 17.45 22.17 9.54
N PHE A 589 16.32 22.90 9.43
CA PHE A 589 16.22 24.27 9.97
C PHE A 589 16.56 24.39 11.46
N GLU A 590 16.02 23.54 12.35
CA GLU A 590 16.32 23.65 13.78
C GLU A 590 17.79 23.36 14.07
N ARG A 591 18.42 22.47 13.29
CA ARG A 591 19.85 22.17 13.43
C ARG A 591 20.72 23.30 12.89
N ASP A 592 20.34 23.86 11.75
CA ASP A 592 20.93 25.05 11.14
C ASP A 592 21.01 26.26 12.09
N TRP A 593 20.19 26.25 13.16
CA TRP A 593 20.12 27.24 14.22
C TRP A 593 20.37 26.66 15.64
N ASN A 594 20.80 25.40 15.78
CA ASN A 594 20.98 24.73 17.08
C ASN A 594 19.82 24.86 18.08
N THR A 595 18.58 24.82 17.58
CA THR A 595 17.37 24.97 18.41
C THR A 595 16.59 23.67 18.61
N THR A 596 17.17 22.51 18.31
CA THR A 596 16.47 21.20 18.43
C THR A 596 16.11 20.86 19.87
N SER A 597 16.92 21.29 20.84
CA SER A 597 16.78 20.94 22.26
C SER A 597 16.10 22.03 23.10
N ILE A 598 15.63 23.11 22.45
CA ILE A 598 15.11 24.30 23.14
C ILE A 598 13.61 24.37 22.92
N GLN A 599 12.86 24.43 24.02
CA GLN A 599 11.44 24.76 24.00
C GLN A 599 11.30 26.28 24.02
N PHE A 600 10.54 26.84 23.08
CA PHE A 600 10.30 28.28 23.01
C PHE A 600 8.85 28.60 23.32
N ASN A 601 8.63 29.69 24.05
CA ASN A 601 7.29 30.28 24.24
C ASN A 601 7.30 31.76 23.84
N SER A 602 7.90 32.05 22.68
CA SER A 602 8.21 33.41 22.21
C SER A 602 7.97 33.56 20.71
N HIS A 603 7.72 34.80 20.30
CA HIS A 603 7.56 35.16 18.89
C HIS A 603 8.88 34.95 18.14
N GLN A 604 8.81 34.71 16.84
CA GLN A 604 9.97 34.46 15.98
C GLN A 604 10.15 35.60 15.00
N TYR A 605 11.38 36.10 14.88
CA TYR A 605 11.73 37.12 13.89
C TYR A 605 12.98 36.68 13.11
N ILE A 606 12.89 36.67 11.78
CA ILE A 606 13.98 36.27 10.88
C ILE A 606 14.18 37.32 9.79
N PRO A 607 14.88 38.43 10.07
CA PRO A 607 15.37 39.32 9.03
C PRO A 607 16.57 38.69 8.32
N GLY A 608 16.72 38.97 7.02
CA GLY A 608 17.88 38.52 6.28
C GLY A 608 18.16 39.29 5.00
N LEU A 609 19.42 39.25 4.60
CA LEU A 609 19.96 39.82 3.38
C LEU A 609 20.68 38.70 2.62
N ALA A 610 20.42 38.55 1.33
CA ALA A 610 21.23 37.71 0.45
C ALA A 610 21.72 38.51 -0.75
N LEU A 611 23.01 38.40 -1.02
CA LEU A 611 23.71 38.98 -2.17
C LEU A 611 24.20 37.83 -3.05
N SER A 612 24.09 37.97 -4.36
CA SER A 612 24.53 36.95 -5.30
C SER A 612 25.15 37.57 -6.54
N LEU A 613 26.17 36.91 -7.07
CA LEU A 613 26.80 37.24 -8.33
C LEU A 613 26.83 35.96 -9.16
N SER A 614 26.15 35.96 -10.31
CA SER A 614 26.00 34.76 -11.13
C SER A 614 26.29 35.02 -12.60
N LYS A 615 26.77 33.99 -13.29
CA LYS A 615 26.95 33.94 -14.74
C LYS A 615 26.60 32.55 -15.23
N LYS A 616 25.83 32.45 -16.32
CA LYS A 616 25.10 31.22 -16.66
C LYS A 616 26.04 30.03 -16.94
N LYS A 617 27.23 30.28 -17.50
CA LYS A 617 28.20 29.24 -17.84
C LYS A 617 29.27 28.99 -16.77
N GLU A 618 29.69 30.03 -16.05
CA GLU A 618 30.77 29.93 -15.07
C GLU A 618 30.30 29.62 -13.64
N GLY A 619 29.03 29.90 -13.31
CA GLY A 619 28.45 29.56 -12.00
C GLY A 619 28.03 30.78 -11.17
N TYR A 620 28.04 30.66 -9.84
CA TYR A 620 27.58 31.71 -8.93
C TYR A 620 28.34 31.76 -7.60
N PHE A 621 28.39 32.96 -7.02
CA PHE A 621 28.70 33.22 -5.63
C PHE A 621 27.44 33.78 -4.94
N LYS A 622 27.14 33.32 -3.74
CA LYS A 622 26.03 33.81 -2.92
C LYS A 622 26.48 33.97 -1.48
N TYR A 623 26.24 35.14 -0.91
CA TYR A 623 26.40 35.42 0.51
C TYR A 623 25.04 35.71 1.13
N GLN A 624 24.77 35.18 2.31
CA GLN A 624 23.53 35.36 3.03
C GLN A 624 23.80 35.62 4.50
N PHE A 625 23.28 36.73 5.00
CA PHE A 625 23.16 37.04 6.42
C PHE A 625 21.71 36.82 6.86
N LYS A 626 21.51 36.14 7.97
CA LYS A 626 20.21 36.00 8.64
C LYS A 626 20.38 36.16 10.14
N SER A 627 19.37 36.74 10.78
CA SER A 627 19.22 36.66 12.23
C SER A 627 18.00 35.80 12.56
N TYR A 628 18.01 35.09 13.68
CA TYR A 628 16.87 34.38 14.22
C TYR A 628 16.71 34.77 15.68
N LEU A 629 15.66 35.53 15.96
CA LEU A 629 15.40 36.13 17.26
C LEU A 629 14.10 35.54 17.83
N ARG A 630 14.15 35.17 19.11
CA ARG A 630 13.06 34.58 19.90
C ARG A 630 12.96 35.34 21.21
N ASP A 631 12.56 36.61 21.14
CA ASP A 631 12.51 37.54 22.28
C ASP A 631 13.77 37.44 23.20
N VAL A 632 13.62 37.01 24.46
CA VAL A 632 14.73 36.78 25.40
C VAL A 632 15.26 35.35 25.39
N ASP A 633 14.56 34.40 24.77
CA ASP A 633 14.87 32.98 24.83
C ASP A 633 16.07 32.60 23.96
N TYR A 634 16.20 33.22 22.78
CA TYR A 634 17.27 32.92 21.84
C TYR A 634 17.57 34.06 20.86
N GLN A 635 18.87 34.29 20.63
CA GLN A 635 19.38 35.22 19.62
C GLN A 635 20.45 34.53 18.80
N GLY A 636 20.24 34.41 17.48
CA GLY A 636 21.20 33.81 16.56
C GLY A 636 21.53 34.72 15.38
N PHE A 637 22.79 34.75 14.98
CA PHE A 637 23.29 35.43 13.78
C PHE A 637 24.04 34.44 12.91
N ARG A 638 23.62 34.30 11.65
CA ARG A 638 24.16 33.33 10.72
C ARG A 638 24.66 33.97 9.45
N ASN A 639 25.92 33.71 9.14
CA ASN A 639 26.58 34.06 7.89
C ASN A 639 26.71 32.79 7.05
N HIS A 640 26.29 32.85 5.79
CA HIS A 640 26.25 31.69 4.90
C HIS A 640 26.77 32.05 3.52
N ALA A 641 27.77 31.34 3.03
CA ALA A 641 28.41 31.57 1.74
C ALA A 641 28.34 30.31 0.88
N LYS A 642 27.91 30.46 -0.38
CA LYS A 642 27.94 29.41 -1.40
C LYS A 642 28.72 29.84 -2.61
N ILE A 643 29.61 28.98 -3.09
CA ILE A 643 30.32 29.14 -4.36
C ILE A 643 30.03 27.90 -5.20
N ASN A 644 29.64 28.11 -6.45
CA ASN A 644 29.66 27.10 -7.48
C ASN A 644 30.37 27.70 -8.68
N TYR A 645 31.54 27.19 -9.01
CA TYR A 645 32.34 27.68 -10.13
C TYR A 645 32.72 26.51 -11.03
N GLN A 646 32.48 26.65 -12.33
CA GLN A 646 32.86 25.65 -13.33
C GLN A 646 33.47 26.32 -14.55
N ASN A 647 34.70 25.95 -14.90
CA ASN A 647 35.38 26.47 -16.09
C ASN A 647 36.42 25.49 -16.63
N LYS A 648 36.41 25.21 -17.94
CA LYS A 648 37.38 24.32 -18.62
C LYS A 648 37.65 23.00 -17.85
N GLY A 649 36.58 22.34 -17.39
CA GLY A 649 36.66 21.08 -16.63
C GLY A 649 37.08 21.22 -15.15
N PHE A 650 37.49 22.39 -14.69
CA PHE A 650 37.65 22.65 -13.25
C PHE A 650 36.29 22.94 -12.63
N LYS A 651 36.02 22.35 -11.46
CA LYS A 651 34.79 22.54 -10.72
C LYS A 651 35.10 22.71 -9.24
N LEU A 652 34.62 23.82 -8.67
CA LEU A 652 34.67 24.15 -7.25
C LEU A 652 33.24 24.33 -6.74
N ILE A 653 32.88 23.58 -5.71
CA ILE A 653 31.66 23.79 -4.92
C ILE A 653 32.10 24.05 -3.48
N PHE A 654 31.56 25.09 -2.87
CA PHE A 654 31.77 25.42 -1.46
C PHE A 654 30.44 25.86 -0.85
N ASP A 655 30.13 25.37 0.34
CA ASP A 655 28.95 25.71 1.14
C ASP A 655 29.40 25.86 2.60
N GLY A 656 29.56 27.11 3.06
CA GLY A 656 30.08 27.44 4.38
C GLY A 656 29.08 28.24 5.21
N SER A 657 28.81 27.83 6.43
CA SER A 657 27.91 28.49 7.38
C SER A 657 28.61 28.74 8.71
N TYR A 658 28.44 29.93 9.27
CA TYR A 658 28.89 30.30 10.60
C TYR A 658 27.72 30.90 11.38
N LEU A 659 27.35 30.25 12.48
CA LEU A 659 26.31 30.66 13.41
C LEU A 659 26.95 31.03 14.74
N THR A 660 26.57 32.19 15.28
CA THR A 660 26.76 32.54 16.68
C THR A 660 25.40 32.69 17.32
N SER A 661 25.15 32.04 18.44
CA SER A 661 23.88 32.17 19.15
C SER A 661 24.01 32.18 20.66
N LYS A 662 22.99 32.74 21.31
CA LYS A 662 22.91 32.89 22.76
C LYS A 662 21.50 32.56 23.26
N THR A 663 21.43 31.85 24.37
CA THR A 663 20.22 31.63 25.18
C THR A 663 20.42 32.22 26.59
N LEU A 664 19.44 32.03 27.47
CA LEU A 664 19.55 32.45 28.88
C LEU A 664 20.71 31.74 29.63
N SER A 665 21.01 30.49 29.29
CA SER A 665 21.96 29.65 30.02
C SER A 665 23.18 29.21 29.22
N GLN A 666 23.18 29.40 27.90
CA GLN A 666 24.23 28.88 27.01
C GLN A 666 24.60 29.86 25.90
N ASN A 667 25.88 29.83 25.52
CA ASN A 667 26.39 30.42 24.29
C ASN A 667 26.77 29.30 23.33
N ASN A 668 26.57 29.53 22.03
CA ASN A 668 26.87 28.55 21.00
C ASN A 668 27.54 29.18 19.77
N GLU A 669 28.57 28.49 19.27
CA GLU A 669 29.21 28.78 17.99
C GLU A 669 29.16 27.53 17.13
N PHE A 670 28.72 27.68 15.88
CA PHE A 670 28.58 26.55 14.96
C PHE A 670 29.11 26.89 13.57
N ILE A 671 30.22 26.26 13.22
CA ILE A 671 30.87 26.34 11.90
C ILE A 671 30.54 25.05 11.14
N ARG A 672 30.15 25.21 9.87
CA ARG A 672 29.93 24.10 8.94
C ARG A 672 30.52 24.45 7.60
N LEU A 673 31.37 23.59 7.06
CA LEU A 673 32.04 23.79 5.78
C LEU A 673 31.89 22.52 4.94
N LYS A 674 31.37 22.66 3.72
CA LYS A 674 31.37 21.58 2.73
C LYS A 674 32.06 22.05 1.45
N GLY A 675 33.07 21.32 1.03
CA GLY A 675 33.90 21.63 -0.13
C GLY A 675 33.97 20.47 -1.12
N LEU A 676 33.97 20.78 -2.42
CA LEU A 676 34.37 19.87 -3.48
C LEU A 676 35.23 20.62 -4.48
N ILE A 677 36.43 20.11 -4.71
CA ILE A 677 37.30 20.58 -5.79
C ILE A 677 37.58 19.41 -6.73
N SER A 678 37.42 19.62 -8.03
CA SER A 678 37.71 18.58 -9.01
C SER A 678 38.19 19.15 -10.33
N LYS A 679 38.98 18.35 -11.04
CA LYS A 679 39.44 18.64 -12.39
C LYS A 679 39.10 17.46 -13.29
N GLN A 680 38.27 17.75 -14.29
CA GLN A 680 38.06 16.88 -15.43
C GLN A 680 39.22 17.07 -16.42
N PHE A 681 39.92 15.97 -16.71
CA PHE A 681 40.83 15.81 -17.83
C PHE A 681 40.02 15.24 -19.02
N ASN A 682 40.60 14.37 -19.84
CA ASN A 682 39.88 13.77 -20.97
C ASN A 682 38.78 12.79 -20.49
N TRP A 683 39.15 11.53 -20.24
CA TRP A 683 38.24 10.47 -19.79
C TRP A 683 38.20 10.31 -18.27
N LEU A 684 38.92 11.15 -17.52
CA LEU A 684 39.19 11.01 -16.09
C LEU A 684 38.86 12.30 -15.33
N VAL A 685 38.29 12.16 -14.14
CA VAL A 685 38.04 13.24 -13.19
C VAL A 685 38.69 12.86 -11.86
N ILE A 686 39.52 13.76 -11.34
CA ILE A 686 40.12 13.62 -10.01
C ILE A 686 39.57 14.75 -9.14
N GLY A 687 39.26 14.47 -7.89
CA GLY A 687 38.79 15.48 -6.96
C GLY A 687 38.95 15.11 -5.50
N MET A 688 38.72 16.11 -4.65
CA MET A 688 38.69 15.99 -3.21
C MET A 688 37.40 16.58 -2.67
N THR A 689 36.94 16.03 -1.55
CA THR A 689 35.77 16.48 -0.80
C THR A 689 36.15 16.76 0.64
N GLU A 690 35.49 17.72 1.25
CA GLU A 690 35.65 18.09 2.65
C GLU A 690 34.26 18.33 3.24
N ASP A 691 34.00 17.79 4.43
CA ASP A 691 32.85 18.08 5.28
C ASP A 691 33.38 18.27 6.70
N PHE A 692 33.37 19.51 7.17
CA PHE A 692 33.87 19.90 8.49
C PHE A 692 32.75 20.55 9.28
N GLU A 693 32.59 20.14 10.53
CA GLU A 693 31.72 20.85 11.46
C GLU A 693 32.39 21.01 12.82
N ASN A 694 32.16 22.16 13.43
CA ASN A 694 32.56 22.46 14.80
C ASN A 694 31.39 23.15 15.49
N ASN A 695 30.75 22.45 16.43
CA ASN A 695 29.60 22.93 17.17
C ASN A 695 29.94 22.97 18.66
N VAL A 696 30.08 24.16 19.21
CA VAL A 696 30.57 24.39 20.57
C VAL A 696 29.44 24.96 21.40
N PHE A 697 29.09 24.30 22.50
CA PHE A 697 28.14 24.80 23.50
C PHE A 697 28.88 25.08 24.80
N ARG A 698 28.78 26.30 25.31
CA ARG A 698 29.38 26.74 26.57
C ARG A 698 28.29 27.24 27.51
N ASN A 699 28.49 27.06 28.81
CA ASN A 699 27.62 27.68 29.80
C ASN A 699 27.82 29.21 29.75
N SER A 700 26.77 30.00 29.94
CA SER A 700 26.90 31.46 30.01
C SER A 700 27.77 31.93 31.19
N SER A 701 27.92 31.11 32.24
CA SER A 701 28.64 31.42 33.48
C SER A 701 30.03 30.79 33.57
N SER A 702 30.41 29.86 32.67
CA SER A 702 31.71 29.17 32.69
C SER A 702 32.14 28.76 31.29
N ASP A 703 33.45 28.66 31.06
CA ASP A 703 34.00 28.35 29.72
C ASP A 703 33.99 26.84 29.37
N THR A 704 33.21 26.03 30.11
CA THR A 704 33.20 24.58 30.01
C THR A 704 32.31 24.07 28.87
N LEU A 705 32.87 23.16 28.05
CA LEU A 705 32.13 22.50 26.97
C LEU A 705 30.99 21.65 27.53
N GLN A 706 29.82 21.78 26.92
CA GLN A 706 28.63 21.01 27.26
C GLN A 706 28.53 19.73 26.42
N VAL A 707 27.77 18.74 26.92
CA VAL A 707 27.53 17.43 26.26
C VAL A 707 27.17 17.51 24.77
N PRO A 708 26.35 18.48 24.30
CA PRO A 708 25.98 18.57 22.87
C PRO A 708 27.11 19.06 21.96
N SER A 709 28.26 19.47 22.51
CA SER A 709 29.39 19.95 21.72
C SER A 709 30.05 18.81 20.94
N TYR A 710 30.41 19.06 19.69
CA TYR A 710 31.14 18.10 18.87
C TYR A 710 31.95 18.82 17.79
N GLN A 711 32.98 18.13 17.31
CA GLN A 711 33.73 18.53 16.13
C GLN A 711 33.98 17.30 15.25
N TYR A 712 33.94 17.46 13.94
CA TYR A 712 34.41 16.40 13.05
C TYR A 712 35.07 16.94 11.79
N TYR A 713 35.98 16.13 11.24
CA TYR A 713 36.59 16.32 9.93
C TYR A 713 36.30 15.09 9.08
N ASP A 714 35.68 15.25 7.92
CA ASP A 714 35.49 14.21 6.91
C ASP A 714 36.16 14.67 5.61
N ILE A 715 37.28 14.04 5.28
CA ILE A 715 38.08 14.37 4.11
C ILE A 715 38.07 13.17 3.17
N GLY A 716 37.78 13.44 1.90
CA GLY A 716 37.74 12.42 0.87
C GLY A 716 38.53 12.78 -0.37
N ALA A 717 39.00 11.75 -1.07
CA ALA A 717 39.59 11.84 -2.39
C ALA A 717 38.90 10.84 -3.32
N PHE A 718 38.70 11.22 -4.58
CA PHE A 718 38.08 10.35 -5.56
C PHE A 718 38.70 10.47 -6.95
N ILE A 719 38.60 9.37 -7.68
CA ILE A 719 38.94 9.27 -9.09
C ILE A 719 37.75 8.60 -9.81
N LYS A 720 37.28 9.20 -10.90
CA LYS A 720 36.15 8.65 -11.67
C LYS A 720 36.29 8.90 -13.16
N SER A 721 35.57 8.13 -13.96
CA SER A 721 35.42 8.38 -15.40
C SER A 721 34.66 9.69 -15.68
N SER A 722 34.88 10.29 -16.85
CA SER A 722 34.08 11.42 -17.33
C SER A 722 32.61 11.03 -17.58
N ASP A 723 31.69 11.99 -17.48
CA ASP A 723 30.25 11.76 -17.70
C ASP A 723 29.93 11.30 -19.15
N THR A 724 30.87 11.50 -20.09
CA THR A 724 30.77 11.07 -21.49
C THR A 724 31.22 9.62 -21.73
N ALA A 725 31.84 8.98 -20.74
CA ALA A 725 32.39 7.64 -20.88
C ALA A 725 31.27 6.58 -20.92
N LYS A 726 31.31 5.69 -21.92
CA LYS A 726 30.36 4.56 -22.01
C LYS A 726 30.61 3.50 -20.95
N ASN A 727 31.88 3.27 -20.62
CA ASN A 727 32.26 2.46 -19.46
C ASN A 727 32.60 3.42 -18.34
N THR A 728 31.97 3.25 -17.19
CA THR A 728 32.13 4.12 -16.04
C THR A 728 32.87 3.41 -14.92
N PHE A 729 33.59 4.18 -14.12
CA PHE A 729 34.09 3.74 -12.82
C PHE A 729 34.21 4.94 -11.89
N ALA A 730 34.11 4.71 -10.58
CA ALA A 730 34.47 5.68 -9.56
C ALA A 730 35.03 4.94 -8.35
N LEU A 731 36.18 5.41 -7.85
CA LEU A 731 36.79 4.96 -6.60
C LEU A 731 36.91 6.18 -5.69
N SER A 732 36.46 6.06 -4.46
CA SER A 732 36.59 7.10 -3.43
C SER A 732 37.02 6.51 -2.10
N TYR A 733 37.85 7.26 -1.39
CA TYR A 733 38.20 7.01 0.01
C TYR A 733 37.84 8.25 0.81
N ASN A 734 37.17 8.05 1.95
CA ASN A 734 36.76 9.08 2.88
C ASN A 734 37.16 8.67 4.28
N GLN A 735 37.84 9.55 5.01
CA GLN A 735 38.16 9.37 6.42
C GLN A 735 37.45 10.42 7.24
N ARG A 736 36.70 9.97 8.25
CA ARG A 736 36.01 10.82 9.21
C ARG A 736 36.61 10.66 10.60
N ILE A 737 36.96 11.77 11.23
CA ILE A 737 37.46 11.83 12.61
C ILE A 737 36.46 12.65 13.41
N ASP A 738 35.83 12.03 14.42
CA ASP A 738 34.93 12.70 15.34
C ASP A 738 35.65 12.99 16.67
N LEU A 739 35.46 14.19 17.19
CA LEU A 739 35.95 14.61 18.49
C LEU A 739 34.79 15.02 19.40
N LEU A 740 34.85 14.59 20.66
CA LEU A 740 33.84 14.81 21.69
C LEU A 740 34.48 15.37 22.98
N PRO A 741 33.74 16.12 23.81
CA PRO A 741 34.26 16.66 25.07
C PRO A 741 34.51 15.57 26.12
N LEU A 742 35.58 15.69 26.90
CA LEU A 742 35.89 14.85 28.06
C LEU A 742 35.15 15.33 29.33
N LEU A 743 33.89 14.93 29.48
CA LEU A 743 33.03 15.37 30.59
C LEU A 743 33.52 14.86 31.97
N PRO A 744 33.22 15.57 33.09
CA PRO A 744 32.37 16.75 33.21
C PRO A 744 33.06 18.12 33.10
N ASN A 745 34.39 18.20 33.06
CA ASN A 745 35.16 19.46 33.02
C ASN A 745 35.98 19.57 31.72
N ALA A 746 35.34 19.41 30.57
CA ALA A 746 36.00 19.50 29.27
C ALA A 746 36.25 20.97 28.88
N GLU A 747 37.51 21.37 28.80
CA GLU A 747 37.91 22.62 28.12
C GLU A 747 38.15 22.38 26.63
N ASP A 748 38.54 21.15 26.26
CA ASP A 748 38.92 20.74 24.90
C ASP A 748 38.19 19.48 24.41
N PHE A 749 38.24 19.28 23.09
CA PHE A 749 37.76 18.06 22.43
C PHE A 749 38.84 16.96 22.42
N ALA A 750 38.44 15.70 22.56
CA ALA A 750 39.29 14.53 22.36
C ALA A 750 38.77 13.67 21.22
N ILE A 751 39.68 13.01 20.48
CA ILE A 751 39.31 12.08 19.41
C ILE A 751 38.50 10.93 20.00
N ALA A 752 37.27 10.78 19.53
CA ALA A 752 36.34 9.76 19.97
C ALA A 752 36.36 8.55 19.02
N THR A 753 36.15 8.79 17.73
CA THR A 753 36.06 7.74 16.71
C THR A 753 36.71 8.14 15.40
N THR A 754 37.28 7.16 14.70
CA THR A 754 37.78 7.29 13.33
C THR A 754 37.03 6.31 12.44
N GLY A 755 36.50 6.77 11.31
CA GLY A 755 35.77 5.96 10.35
C GLY A 755 36.40 6.05 8.97
N ASP A 756 36.72 4.89 8.38
CA ASP A 756 37.33 4.78 7.06
C ASP A 756 36.33 4.15 6.08
N ASN A 757 36.01 4.87 5.01
CA ASN A 757 35.07 4.43 3.99
C ASN A 757 35.78 4.31 2.64
N VAL A 758 35.70 3.13 2.00
CA VAL A 758 36.16 2.91 0.63
C VAL A 758 34.95 2.53 -0.23
N ASN A 759 34.70 3.28 -1.30
CA ASN A 759 33.60 3.00 -2.22
C ASN A 759 34.13 2.86 -3.65
N PHE A 760 33.76 1.76 -4.30
CA PHE A 760 34.10 1.45 -5.68
C PHE A 760 32.83 1.14 -6.47
N THR A 761 32.63 1.86 -7.58
CA THR A 761 31.53 1.64 -8.52
C THR A 761 32.08 1.47 -9.93
N PHE A 762 31.43 0.62 -10.73
CA PHE A 762 31.80 0.44 -12.13
C PHE A 762 30.57 0.08 -12.99
N GLY A 763 30.66 0.39 -14.28
CA GLY A 763 29.64 0.07 -15.27
C GLY A 763 30.26 -0.19 -16.63
N LEU A 764 30.36 -1.44 -17.05
CA LEU A 764 30.83 -1.85 -18.38
C LEU A 764 29.62 -1.96 -19.32
N GLN A 765 29.28 -0.87 -20.01
CA GLN A 765 28.09 -0.79 -20.89
C GLN A 765 28.43 -0.77 -22.39
N LYS A 766 29.71 -0.71 -22.77
CA LYS A 766 30.14 -0.61 -24.17
C LYS A 766 29.70 -1.80 -25.03
N ASN A 767 29.68 -3.02 -24.49
CA ASN A 767 29.26 -4.21 -25.22
C ASN A 767 27.78 -4.51 -24.93
N PRO A 768 26.86 -4.40 -25.91
CA PRO A 768 25.45 -4.70 -25.67
C PRO A 768 25.20 -6.18 -25.33
N ASN A 769 26.13 -7.08 -25.67
CA ASN A 769 26.07 -8.51 -25.35
C ASN A 769 26.68 -8.85 -23.97
N SER A 770 27.27 -7.88 -23.27
CA SER A 770 27.87 -8.09 -21.94
C SER A 770 27.84 -6.77 -21.18
N ARG A 771 26.85 -6.62 -20.30
CA ARG A 771 26.65 -5.46 -19.44
C ARG A 771 26.94 -5.85 -18.01
N PHE A 772 27.89 -5.18 -17.37
CA PHE A 772 28.33 -5.50 -16.01
C PHE A 772 28.38 -4.25 -15.17
N ASN A 773 27.58 -4.19 -14.10
CA ASN A 773 27.56 -3.08 -13.16
C ASN A 773 27.86 -3.60 -11.76
N GLY A 774 28.50 -2.77 -10.95
CA GLY A 774 28.60 -3.06 -9.53
C GLY A 774 28.96 -1.86 -8.68
N SER A 775 28.70 -1.99 -7.39
CA SER A 775 29.06 -1.07 -6.33
C SER A 775 29.48 -1.86 -5.10
N ILE A 776 30.61 -1.50 -4.50
CA ILE A 776 31.15 -2.11 -3.28
C ILE A 776 31.53 -0.97 -2.35
N THR A 777 31.03 -1.00 -1.12
CA THR A 777 31.36 -0.05 -0.06
C THR A 777 31.86 -0.81 1.16
N TYR A 778 33.08 -0.53 1.58
CA TYR A 778 33.66 -1.03 2.82
C TYR A 778 33.76 0.12 3.83
N ARG A 779 33.38 -0.16 5.09
CA ARG A 779 33.51 0.77 6.21
C ARG A 779 34.13 0.08 7.42
N GLY A 780 35.17 0.68 7.98
CA GLY A 780 35.70 0.35 9.30
C GLY A 780 35.46 1.48 10.28
N LEU A 781 34.90 1.19 11.46
CA LEU A 781 34.76 2.13 12.56
C LEU A 781 35.72 1.74 13.70
N HIS A 782 36.62 2.66 14.03
CA HIS A 782 37.57 2.53 15.12
C HIS A 782 37.18 3.44 16.29
N ILE A 783 37.24 2.90 17.51
CA ILE A 783 36.99 3.63 18.76
C ILE A 783 38.33 4.03 19.35
N SER A 784 38.62 5.33 19.36
CA SER A 784 39.92 5.86 19.83
C SER A 784 39.94 6.10 21.33
N ASN A 785 38.80 6.46 21.95
CA ASN A 785 38.70 6.73 23.38
C ASN A 785 37.37 6.29 23.98
N THR A 786 37.40 5.23 24.80
CA THR A 786 36.21 4.65 25.47
C THR A 786 35.62 5.53 26.56
N ASN A 787 36.36 6.53 27.07
CA ASN A 787 35.82 7.50 28.04
C ASN A 787 34.91 8.54 27.37
N THR A 788 34.96 8.66 26.04
CA THR A 788 34.10 9.58 25.26
C THR A 788 32.88 8.89 24.66
N THR A 789 32.89 7.55 24.53
CA THR A 789 31.80 6.79 23.91
C THR A 789 31.75 5.35 24.39
N SER A 790 30.55 4.81 24.59
CA SER A 790 30.29 3.40 24.93
C SER A 790 30.22 2.47 23.70
N ARG A 791 30.52 2.99 22.50
CA ARG A 791 30.42 2.23 21.24
C ARG A 791 31.51 1.18 21.13
N LYS A 792 31.23 0.16 20.31
CA LYS A 792 32.18 -0.88 19.92
C LYS A 792 32.67 -0.62 18.49
N PRO A 793 33.90 -1.04 18.15
CA PRO A 793 34.35 -1.11 16.76
C PRO A 793 33.39 -1.94 15.92
N ASP A 794 33.22 -1.58 14.66
CA ASP A 794 32.35 -2.30 13.72
C ASP A 794 32.94 -2.26 12.31
N GLU A 795 32.66 -3.30 11.54
CA GLU A 795 33.05 -3.43 10.13
C GLU A 795 31.81 -3.75 9.30
N SER A 796 31.68 -3.06 8.17
CA SER A 796 30.53 -3.19 7.31
C SER A 796 30.95 -3.27 5.85
N LEU A 797 30.40 -4.24 5.14
CA LEU A 797 30.59 -4.44 3.72
C LEU A 797 29.23 -4.44 3.03
N LEU A 798 29.05 -3.50 2.10
CA LEU A 798 27.92 -3.45 1.20
C LEU A 798 28.39 -3.76 -0.21
N GLY A 799 27.60 -4.51 -0.96
CA GLY A 799 27.95 -4.91 -2.30
C GLY A 799 26.72 -5.14 -3.14
N ARG A 800 26.78 -4.73 -4.41
CA ARG A 800 25.75 -5.01 -5.40
C ARG A 800 26.40 -5.23 -6.75
N ILE A 801 26.06 -6.32 -7.42
CA ILE A 801 26.60 -6.73 -8.70
C ILE A 801 25.44 -7.13 -9.61
N GLU A 802 25.44 -6.60 -10.83
CA GLU A 802 24.48 -6.92 -11.87
C GLU A 802 25.22 -7.27 -13.16
N TYR A 803 25.10 -8.51 -13.60
CA TYR A 803 25.73 -8.99 -14.83
C TYR A 803 24.69 -9.53 -15.80
N ARG A 804 24.71 -9.07 -17.05
CA ARG A 804 23.87 -9.60 -18.12
C ARG A 804 24.74 -9.89 -19.32
N PHE A 805 24.71 -11.14 -19.79
CA PHE A 805 25.46 -11.51 -20.98
C PHE A 805 24.66 -12.37 -21.95
N LYS A 806 24.99 -12.23 -23.24
CA LYS A 806 24.38 -12.89 -24.38
C LYS A 806 25.47 -13.37 -25.34
N VAL A 807 25.62 -14.68 -25.47
CA VAL A 807 26.66 -15.30 -26.32
C VAL A 807 26.00 -16.07 -27.48
N TRP A 808 26.73 -16.21 -28.59
CA TRP A 808 26.31 -16.92 -29.81
C TRP A 808 24.91 -16.53 -30.30
N LYS A 809 24.70 -15.24 -30.59
CA LYS A 809 23.42 -14.69 -31.05
C LYS A 809 22.24 -14.92 -30.09
N GLY A 810 22.49 -15.28 -28.83
CA GLY A 810 21.46 -15.59 -27.84
C GLY A 810 21.16 -17.07 -27.67
N ALA A 811 22.03 -17.96 -28.16
CA ALA A 811 21.97 -19.37 -27.78
C ALA A 811 22.27 -19.56 -26.29
N ILE A 812 23.06 -18.67 -25.67
CA ILE A 812 23.21 -18.61 -24.21
C ILE A 812 22.91 -17.18 -23.77
N THR A 813 22.01 -17.05 -22.82
CA THR A 813 21.75 -15.78 -22.12
C THR A 813 21.79 -16.04 -20.63
N SER A 814 22.50 -15.20 -19.88
CA SER A 814 22.48 -15.23 -18.42
C SER A 814 22.29 -13.83 -17.83
N ALA A 815 21.62 -13.80 -16.68
CA ALA A 815 21.44 -12.64 -15.85
C ALA A 815 21.74 -13.01 -14.40
N THR A 816 22.79 -12.39 -13.85
CA THR A 816 23.26 -12.52 -12.47
C THR A 816 22.96 -11.24 -11.71
N PHE A 817 22.44 -11.38 -10.51
CA PHE A 817 22.29 -10.33 -9.52
C PHE A 817 22.84 -10.86 -8.20
N TYR A 818 23.69 -10.08 -7.53
CA TYR A 818 24.24 -10.44 -6.23
C TYR A 818 24.33 -9.19 -5.35
N GLU A 819 23.80 -9.28 -4.14
CA GLU A 819 23.71 -8.18 -3.20
C GLU A 819 24.06 -8.67 -1.79
N ILE A 820 24.88 -7.91 -1.09
CA ILE A 820 25.31 -8.20 0.27
C ILE A 820 25.16 -6.93 1.11
N GLY A 821 24.82 -7.12 2.38
CA GLY A 821 24.78 -6.03 3.34
C GLY A 821 24.61 -6.50 4.77
N SER A 822 24.41 -5.55 5.66
CA SER A 822 24.15 -5.77 7.07
C SER A 822 22.92 -4.98 7.48
N GLY A 823 22.11 -5.58 8.34
CA GLY A 823 20.83 -5.02 8.75
C GLY A 823 20.26 -5.73 9.95
N LEU A 824 18.94 -5.70 10.07
CA LEU A 824 18.19 -6.34 11.13
C LEU A 824 17.25 -7.42 10.58
N GLU A 825 16.85 -8.33 11.46
CA GLU A 825 15.68 -9.18 11.27
C GLU A 825 14.76 -9.05 12.48
N SER A 826 13.49 -8.75 12.24
CA SER A 826 12.46 -8.73 13.29
C SER A 826 12.06 -10.17 13.65
N LYS A 827 11.97 -10.47 14.93
CA LYS A 827 11.31 -11.69 15.40
C LYS A 827 9.82 -11.58 15.11
N LYS A 828 9.23 -12.61 14.48
CA LYS A 828 7.80 -12.58 14.14
C LYS A 828 6.99 -13.35 15.16
N ASP A 829 5.91 -12.76 15.66
CA ASP A 829 4.85 -13.50 16.35
C ASP A 829 3.68 -13.72 15.38
N PHE A 830 2.77 -14.63 15.70
CA PHE A 830 1.60 -14.90 14.88
C PHE A 830 0.41 -15.37 15.70
N THR A 831 -0.77 -15.20 15.14
CA THR A 831 -2.04 -15.75 15.65
C THR A 831 -2.87 -16.26 14.48
N PHE A 832 -3.78 -17.18 14.75
CA PHE A 832 -4.75 -17.67 13.79
C PHE A 832 -6.09 -16.98 14.03
N ILE A 833 -6.63 -16.39 12.97
CA ILE A 833 -7.93 -15.73 13.00
C ILE A 833 -8.92 -16.56 12.20
N LYS A 834 -10.06 -16.87 12.82
CA LYS A 834 -11.17 -17.56 12.16
C LYS A 834 -11.82 -16.66 11.11
N VAL A 835 -12.01 -17.20 9.92
CA VAL A 835 -12.66 -16.57 8.77
C VAL A 835 -13.79 -17.46 8.27
N ALA A 836 -14.62 -16.95 7.37
CA ALA A 836 -15.65 -17.76 6.73
C ALA A 836 -15.03 -18.99 6.03
N GLU A 837 -15.73 -20.11 6.06
CA GLU A 837 -15.23 -21.38 5.50
C GLU A 837 -14.83 -21.24 4.04
N GLY A 838 -13.61 -21.65 3.72
CA GLY A 838 -13.06 -21.53 2.37
C GLY A 838 -12.53 -20.17 1.97
N GLN A 839 -12.49 -19.20 2.87
CA GLN A 839 -11.71 -17.96 2.70
C GLN A 839 -10.32 -18.03 3.34
N GLY A 840 -10.06 -19.03 4.19
CA GLY A 840 -8.77 -19.25 4.84
C GLY A 840 -7.81 -20.15 4.04
N ILE A 841 -6.72 -20.52 4.71
CA ILE A 841 -5.74 -21.52 4.22
C ILE A 841 -5.30 -22.50 5.33
N TRP A 842 -5.75 -22.30 6.57
CA TRP A 842 -5.47 -23.14 7.72
C TRP A 842 -6.76 -23.76 8.25
N GLU A 843 -6.66 -24.96 8.83
CA GLU A 843 -7.72 -25.62 9.60
C GLU A 843 -7.21 -25.92 11.02
N TRP A 844 -8.09 -25.83 12.01
CA TRP A 844 -7.81 -26.24 13.39
C TRP A 844 -8.23 -27.69 13.58
N ILE A 845 -7.34 -28.50 14.15
CA ILE A 845 -7.60 -29.89 14.50
C ILE A 845 -7.28 -30.05 15.98
N ASP A 846 -8.30 -30.23 16.81
CA ASP A 846 -8.15 -30.48 18.25
C ASP A 846 -7.38 -31.79 18.47
N ARG A 847 -6.10 -31.68 18.88
CA ARG A 847 -5.18 -32.82 18.99
C ARG A 847 -5.18 -33.39 20.39
N ASP A 848 -5.37 -32.57 21.42
CA ASP A 848 -5.31 -32.98 22.83
C ASP A 848 -6.71 -33.13 23.47
N SER A 849 -7.78 -32.87 22.72
CA SER A 849 -9.19 -33.00 23.13
C SER A 849 -9.59 -32.07 24.28
N ASN A 850 -8.90 -30.93 24.44
CA ASN A 850 -9.23 -29.92 25.45
C ASN A 850 -10.20 -28.83 24.94
N ASN A 851 -10.50 -28.81 23.63
CA ASN A 851 -11.34 -27.82 22.94
C ASN A 851 -10.87 -26.35 23.08
N ILE A 852 -9.56 -26.13 23.25
CA ILE A 852 -8.89 -24.83 23.36
C ILE A 852 -7.90 -24.67 22.21
N GLU A 853 -8.10 -23.64 21.37
CA GLU A 853 -7.25 -23.40 20.21
C GLU A 853 -5.80 -23.06 20.59
N SER A 854 -4.86 -23.97 20.27
CA SER A 854 -3.42 -23.78 20.50
C SER A 854 -2.64 -23.65 19.18
N LYS A 855 -1.55 -22.85 19.16
CA LYS A 855 -0.79 -22.50 17.94
C LYS A 855 -0.26 -23.72 17.16
N ASP A 856 -0.08 -24.82 17.87
CA ASP A 856 0.47 -26.08 17.44
C ASP A 856 -0.57 -27.03 16.80
N GLU A 857 -1.86 -26.75 16.97
CA GLU A 857 -2.98 -27.54 16.45
C GLU A 857 -3.49 -27.09 15.06
N PHE A 858 -2.88 -26.05 14.50
CA PHE A 858 -3.24 -25.52 13.18
C PHE A 858 -2.40 -26.14 12.07
N GLU A 859 -3.07 -26.68 11.05
CA GLU A 859 -2.45 -27.26 9.86
C GLU A 859 -2.90 -26.55 8.59
N GLN A 860 -2.06 -26.60 7.55
CA GLN A 860 -2.42 -26.03 6.26
C GLN A 860 -3.49 -26.90 5.60
N ALA A 861 -4.68 -26.35 5.40
CA ALA A 861 -5.83 -27.09 4.91
C ALA A 861 -5.57 -27.65 3.50
N VAL A 862 -5.73 -28.96 3.31
CA VAL A 862 -5.61 -29.60 1.98
C VAL A 862 -6.84 -29.32 1.12
N PHE A 863 -8.00 -29.21 1.77
CA PHE A 863 -9.27 -28.94 1.12
C PHE A 863 -9.76 -27.55 1.47
N GLN A 864 -10.08 -26.75 0.45
CA GLN A 864 -10.46 -25.35 0.64
C GLN A 864 -11.62 -25.18 1.64
N TYR A 865 -12.63 -26.03 1.67
CA TYR A 865 -13.77 -25.84 2.57
C TYR A 865 -13.45 -26.08 4.06
N ASN A 866 -12.36 -26.78 4.39
CA ASN A 866 -11.86 -26.87 5.76
C ASN A 866 -11.01 -25.63 6.14
N ALA A 867 -10.62 -24.81 5.16
CA ALA A 867 -9.75 -23.67 5.35
C ALA A 867 -10.53 -22.48 5.94
N ASN A 868 -10.74 -22.51 7.24
CA ASN A 868 -11.51 -21.53 8.01
C ASN A 868 -10.64 -20.65 8.92
N TYR A 869 -9.30 -20.73 8.83
CA TYR A 869 -8.38 -19.82 9.52
C TYR A 869 -7.36 -19.18 8.58
N ILE A 870 -6.89 -17.99 8.97
CA ILE A 870 -5.73 -17.31 8.39
C ILE A 870 -4.65 -17.10 9.45
N LYS A 871 -3.39 -17.29 9.08
CA LYS A 871 -2.24 -16.96 9.93
C LYS A 871 -1.89 -15.48 9.75
N VAL A 872 -2.02 -14.70 10.81
CA VAL A 872 -1.67 -13.28 10.83
C VAL A 872 -0.41 -13.09 11.63
N TYR A 873 0.64 -12.56 11.00
CA TYR A 873 1.86 -12.18 11.69
C TYR A 873 1.65 -10.88 12.45
N ILE A 874 2.01 -10.88 13.72
CA ILE A 874 2.01 -9.71 14.59
C ILE A 874 3.44 -9.15 14.60
N PRO A 875 3.65 -7.92 14.13
CA PRO A 875 4.96 -7.29 14.20
C PRO A 875 5.49 -7.24 15.64
N THR A 876 6.80 -7.38 15.83
CA THR A 876 7.43 -7.15 17.13
C THR A 876 8.45 -6.03 17.04
N ASN A 877 8.83 -5.48 18.18
CA ASN A 877 9.92 -4.52 18.27
C ASN A 877 11.27 -5.19 18.62
N ASP A 878 11.32 -6.52 18.57
CA ASP A 878 12.52 -7.31 18.85
C ASP A 878 13.27 -7.58 17.55
N TYR A 879 14.41 -6.93 17.41
CA TYR A 879 15.28 -7.04 16.24
C TYR A 879 16.62 -7.67 16.63
N ILE A 880 17.17 -8.49 15.73
CA ILE A 880 18.52 -9.02 15.82
C ILE A 880 19.38 -8.53 14.65
N LYS A 881 20.66 -8.22 14.90
CA LYS A 881 21.61 -7.85 13.83
C LYS A 881 21.92 -9.07 12.97
N THR A 882 21.88 -8.89 11.65
CA THR A 882 22.14 -9.94 10.67
C THR A 882 22.94 -9.42 9.48
N TYR A 883 23.71 -10.29 8.86
CA TYR A 883 24.31 -10.11 7.55
C TYR A 883 23.40 -10.72 6.50
N SER A 884 23.04 -9.93 5.50
CA SER A 884 22.15 -10.33 4.43
C SER A 884 22.91 -10.64 3.16
N ASN A 885 22.41 -11.63 2.43
CA ASN A 885 22.95 -12.07 1.17
C ASN A 885 21.81 -12.45 0.23
N MET A 886 21.78 -11.82 -0.94
CA MET A 886 20.81 -12.08 -1.98
C MET A 886 21.51 -12.39 -3.30
N PHE A 887 21.23 -13.55 -3.88
CA PHE A 887 21.80 -13.99 -5.16
C PHE A 887 20.69 -14.50 -6.07
N ASN A 888 20.63 -13.97 -7.29
CA ASN A 888 19.71 -14.41 -8.34
C ASN A 888 20.48 -14.67 -9.63
N GLU A 889 20.43 -15.90 -10.13
CA GLU A 889 21.01 -16.31 -11.41
C GLU A 889 19.92 -16.88 -12.32
N SER A 890 19.89 -16.45 -13.57
CA SER A 890 18.98 -16.99 -14.60
C SER A 890 19.75 -17.30 -15.86
N ILE A 891 19.87 -18.59 -16.19
CA ILE A 891 20.58 -19.09 -17.37
C ILE A 891 19.57 -19.71 -18.34
N ASN A 892 19.63 -19.30 -19.61
CA ASN A 892 18.86 -19.94 -20.67
C ASN A 892 19.80 -20.40 -21.78
N ILE A 893 19.75 -21.69 -22.11
CA ILE A 893 20.55 -22.32 -23.16
C ILE A 893 19.58 -22.82 -24.25
N ARG A 894 19.69 -22.25 -25.45
CA ARG A 894 18.85 -22.53 -26.64
C ARG A 894 19.71 -22.68 -27.90
N PRO A 895 20.42 -23.81 -28.08
CA PRO A 895 21.30 -24.04 -29.24
C PRO A 895 20.58 -23.96 -30.59
N ALA A 896 19.27 -24.23 -30.63
CA ALA A 896 18.43 -24.08 -31.81
C ALA A 896 18.53 -22.70 -32.48
N VAL A 897 18.79 -21.62 -31.72
CA VAL A 897 18.96 -20.27 -32.27
C VAL A 897 20.08 -20.20 -33.31
N VAL A 898 21.11 -21.04 -33.19
CA VAL A 898 22.28 -21.04 -34.09
C VAL A 898 22.32 -22.31 -34.95
N TRP A 899 21.83 -23.44 -34.45
CA TRP A 899 22.04 -24.76 -35.07
C TRP A 899 20.78 -25.42 -35.65
N ARG A 900 19.61 -24.75 -35.67
CA ARG A 900 18.36 -25.31 -36.22
C ARG A 900 18.50 -25.88 -37.64
N ASN A 901 19.27 -25.20 -38.50
CA ASN A 901 19.47 -25.57 -39.91
C ASN A 901 20.82 -26.26 -40.17
N LYS A 902 21.51 -26.75 -39.13
CA LYS A 902 22.77 -27.49 -39.28
C LYS A 902 22.50 -28.99 -39.34
N GLU A 903 23.49 -29.74 -39.82
CA GLU A 903 23.43 -31.19 -39.95
C GLU A 903 24.32 -31.89 -38.89
N GLY A 904 24.20 -33.22 -38.80
CA GLY A 904 24.95 -34.05 -37.86
C GLY A 904 24.69 -33.73 -36.38
N ILE A 905 25.75 -33.78 -35.58
CA ILE A 905 25.68 -33.60 -34.11
C ILE A 905 25.10 -32.24 -33.69
N ARG A 906 25.32 -31.18 -34.47
CA ARG A 906 24.76 -29.84 -34.20
C ARG A 906 23.23 -29.82 -34.27
N LYS A 907 22.63 -30.60 -35.19
CA LYS A 907 21.17 -30.77 -35.29
C LYS A 907 20.60 -31.51 -34.09
N PHE A 908 21.34 -32.49 -33.58
CA PHE A 908 20.96 -33.23 -32.38
C PHE A 908 20.99 -32.33 -31.15
N ILE A 909 22.07 -31.57 -30.94
CA ILE A 909 22.17 -30.62 -29.82
C ILE A 909 21.11 -29.50 -29.91
N ALA A 910 20.73 -29.07 -31.12
CA ALA A 910 19.66 -28.10 -31.33
C ALA A 910 18.28 -28.55 -30.80
N ARG A 911 18.09 -29.84 -30.52
CA ARG A 911 16.87 -30.38 -29.90
C ARG A 911 16.80 -30.14 -28.40
N PHE A 912 17.95 -29.93 -27.75
CA PHE A 912 18.00 -29.66 -26.33
C PHE A 912 17.80 -28.17 -26.05
N SER A 913 17.18 -27.85 -24.93
CA SER A 913 17.21 -26.51 -24.36
C SER A 913 17.17 -26.60 -22.85
N ASN A 914 17.84 -25.69 -22.15
CA ASN A 914 17.85 -25.69 -20.69
C ASN A 914 17.45 -24.30 -20.17
N GLN A 915 16.72 -24.30 -19.06
CA GLN A 915 16.38 -23.11 -18.31
C GLN A 915 16.70 -23.37 -16.84
N THR A 916 17.66 -22.63 -16.30
CA THR A 916 18.04 -22.68 -14.89
C THR A 916 17.77 -21.33 -14.25
N ALA A 917 17.14 -21.35 -13.09
CA ALA A 917 16.95 -20.19 -12.24
C ALA A 917 17.35 -20.58 -10.81
N TYR A 918 18.29 -19.85 -10.22
CA TYR A 918 18.65 -19.96 -8.81
C TYR A 918 18.38 -18.62 -8.14
N ARG A 919 17.67 -18.63 -7.02
CA ARG A 919 17.37 -17.46 -6.20
C ARG A 919 17.61 -17.84 -4.76
N ILE A 920 18.34 -17.02 -4.03
CA ILE A 920 18.51 -17.16 -2.60
C ILE A 920 18.52 -15.77 -1.98
N ALA A 921 17.80 -15.63 -0.87
CA ALA A 921 17.88 -14.52 0.05
C ALA A 921 18.03 -15.10 1.44
N GLN A 922 19.10 -14.74 2.14
CA GLN A 922 19.39 -15.26 3.47
C GLN A 922 19.86 -14.16 4.41
N LYS A 923 19.62 -14.37 5.70
CA LYS A 923 20.11 -13.53 6.79
C LYS A 923 20.75 -14.41 7.85
N SER A 924 21.96 -14.07 8.25
CA SER A 924 22.74 -14.83 9.23
C SER A 924 23.32 -13.94 10.34
N GLN A 925 23.47 -14.49 11.54
CA GLN A 925 24.20 -13.87 12.65
C GLN A 925 25.70 -14.24 12.65
N ASN A 926 26.16 -14.98 11.64
CA ASN A 926 27.54 -15.44 11.58
C ASN A 926 28.51 -14.27 11.39
N SER A 927 29.46 -14.14 12.32
CA SER A 927 30.50 -13.10 12.29
C SER A 927 31.59 -13.37 11.24
N ASP A 928 31.68 -14.60 10.72
CA ASP A 928 32.59 -14.95 9.64
C ASP A 928 32.07 -14.40 8.31
N ILE A 929 32.75 -13.37 7.80
CA ILE A 929 32.42 -12.70 6.54
C ILE A 929 32.41 -13.70 5.37
N GLU A 930 33.34 -14.67 5.30
CA GLU A 930 33.39 -15.59 4.16
C GLU A 930 32.11 -16.43 4.07
N LYS A 931 31.64 -16.92 5.22
CA LYS A 931 30.40 -17.71 5.31
C LYS A 931 29.16 -16.84 5.07
N SER A 932 29.11 -15.65 5.66
CA SER A 932 27.99 -14.71 5.50
C SER A 932 27.86 -14.20 4.06
N LEU A 933 28.97 -14.04 3.34
CA LEU A 933 29.00 -13.64 1.93
C LEU A 933 28.74 -14.79 0.96
N ASN A 934 28.78 -16.06 1.37
CA ASN A 934 28.61 -17.17 0.45
C ASN A 934 27.12 -17.51 0.20
N PRO A 935 26.56 -17.26 -1.01
CA PRO A 935 25.16 -17.58 -1.33
C PRO A 935 24.88 -19.08 -1.51
N PHE A 936 25.90 -19.94 -1.39
CA PHE A 936 25.75 -21.39 -1.50
C PHE A 936 25.76 -22.09 -0.14
N TYR A 937 26.16 -21.38 0.92
CA TYR A 937 26.09 -21.86 2.30
C TYR A 937 24.65 -21.67 2.81
N SER A 938 23.80 -22.70 2.65
CA SER A 938 22.34 -22.63 2.82
C SER A 938 21.77 -23.82 3.61
N GLU A 939 22.53 -24.30 4.60
CA GLU A 939 22.11 -25.41 5.46
C GLU A 939 21.07 -24.94 6.48
N THR A 940 19.88 -25.55 6.46
CA THR A 940 18.77 -25.15 7.33
C THR A 940 19.02 -25.52 8.80
N THR A 941 19.94 -26.46 9.07
CA THR A 941 20.35 -26.89 10.41
C THR A 941 21.29 -25.89 11.10
N ASP A 942 21.88 -24.93 10.39
CA ASP A 942 22.75 -23.92 11.00
C ASP A 942 21.92 -22.94 11.86
N SER A 943 22.21 -22.88 13.15
CA SER A 943 21.54 -21.98 14.10
C SER A 943 21.84 -20.49 13.84
N ASN A 944 22.99 -20.17 13.23
CA ASN A 944 23.32 -18.79 12.85
C ASN A 944 22.52 -18.33 11.64
N LEU A 945 21.97 -19.24 10.82
CA LEU A 945 21.10 -18.89 9.71
C LEU A 945 19.68 -18.69 10.23
N VAL A 946 19.25 -17.44 10.37
CA VAL A 946 17.97 -17.09 11.00
C VAL A 946 16.82 -16.96 10.01
N THR A 947 17.11 -16.53 8.78
CA THR A 947 16.12 -16.44 7.70
C THR A 947 16.72 -16.96 6.40
N LEU A 948 15.96 -17.77 5.66
CA LEU A 948 16.35 -18.33 4.36
C LEU A 948 15.13 -18.36 3.44
N ASN A 949 15.31 -17.93 2.20
CA ASN A 949 14.38 -18.18 1.11
C ASN A 949 15.22 -18.53 -0.12
N SER A 950 15.29 -19.81 -0.45
CA SER A 950 16.10 -20.34 -1.54
C SER A 950 15.23 -21.16 -2.50
N SER A 951 15.42 -20.95 -3.79
CA SER A 951 14.75 -21.65 -4.88
C SER A 951 15.74 -21.90 -6.01
N LEU A 952 16.08 -23.16 -6.23
CA LEU A 952 16.80 -23.63 -7.40
C LEU A 952 15.83 -24.39 -8.30
N ARG A 953 15.78 -24.05 -9.58
CA ARG A 953 15.00 -24.78 -10.59
C ARG A 953 15.80 -24.89 -11.87
N SER A 954 16.00 -26.11 -12.36
CA SER A 954 16.60 -26.38 -13.66
C SER A 954 15.70 -27.31 -14.46
N ILE A 955 15.36 -26.95 -15.71
CA ILE A 955 14.61 -27.82 -16.61
C ILE A 955 15.40 -28.00 -17.89
N LEU A 956 15.77 -29.25 -18.18
CA LEU A 956 16.34 -29.68 -19.43
C LEU A 956 15.23 -30.26 -20.31
N TYR A 957 14.98 -29.62 -21.44
CA TYR A 957 14.04 -30.08 -22.45
C TYR A 957 14.77 -30.77 -23.60
N PHE A 958 14.17 -31.81 -24.14
CA PHE A 958 14.46 -32.40 -25.43
C PHE A 958 13.24 -32.27 -26.33
N ASN A 959 13.41 -31.72 -27.53
CA ASN A 959 12.34 -31.53 -28.51
C ASN A 959 11.12 -30.75 -27.96
N ARG A 960 11.38 -29.69 -27.18
CA ARG A 960 10.33 -28.88 -26.50
C ARG A 960 9.15 -28.48 -27.40
N THR A 961 9.44 -28.10 -28.65
CA THR A 961 8.43 -27.63 -29.62
C THR A 961 8.09 -28.66 -30.70
N ASP A 962 8.59 -29.89 -30.60
CA ASP A 962 8.28 -30.93 -31.59
C ASP A 962 6.86 -31.47 -31.36
N PRO A 963 6.02 -31.56 -32.41
CA PRO A 963 4.63 -31.95 -32.28
C PRO A 963 4.42 -33.47 -32.10
N LYS A 964 5.45 -34.33 -32.21
CA LYS A 964 5.30 -35.79 -32.06
C LYS A 964 5.83 -36.29 -30.72
N PHE A 965 7.01 -35.84 -30.33
CA PHE A 965 7.68 -36.36 -29.13
C PHE A 965 8.46 -35.27 -28.43
N GLY A 966 8.29 -35.16 -27.11
CA GLY A 966 9.07 -34.26 -26.27
C GLY A 966 9.36 -34.92 -24.93
N ALA A 967 10.47 -34.53 -24.31
CA ALA A 967 10.83 -34.97 -22.98
C ALA A 967 11.38 -33.79 -22.18
N ASP A 968 11.16 -33.78 -20.88
CA ASP A 968 11.84 -32.85 -19.99
C ASP A 968 12.20 -33.49 -18.65
N VAL A 969 13.35 -33.06 -18.12
CA VAL A 969 13.82 -33.43 -16.78
C VAL A 969 13.94 -32.13 -15.99
N LYS A 970 13.25 -32.08 -14.86
CA LYS A 970 13.19 -30.96 -13.94
C LYS A 970 13.86 -31.36 -12.63
N TYR A 971 14.72 -30.49 -12.14
CA TYR A 971 15.27 -30.54 -10.79
C TYR A 971 14.88 -29.24 -10.07
N GLN A 972 14.32 -29.36 -8.88
CA GLN A 972 13.86 -28.23 -8.08
C GLN A 972 14.20 -28.44 -6.60
N VAL A 973 14.72 -27.40 -5.96
CA VAL A 973 14.96 -27.34 -4.53
C VAL A 973 14.36 -26.04 -4.01
N ILE A 974 13.54 -26.12 -2.98
CA ILE A 974 13.01 -24.96 -2.25
C ILE A 974 13.42 -25.14 -0.79
N LYS A 975 14.02 -24.11 -0.20
CA LYS A 975 14.33 -24.06 1.23
C LYS A 975 13.78 -22.76 1.80
N THR A 976 13.06 -22.84 2.90
CA THR A 976 12.54 -21.68 3.62
C THR A 976 12.91 -21.81 5.09
N LYS A 977 13.35 -20.72 5.72
CA LYS A 977 13.58 -20.64 7.17
C LYS A 977 13.08 -19.28 7.67
N THR A 978 12.34 -19.29 8.78
CA THR A 978 11.68 -18.10 9.35
C THR A 978 12.02 -17.97 10.83
N LEU A 979 12.39 -16.76 11.24
CA LEU A 979 12.59 -16.39 12.63
C LEU A 979 11.27 -16.01 13.31
N LEU A 980 10.92 -16.76 14.35
CA LEU A 980 9.76 -16.53 15.21
C LEU A 980 10.23 -16.07 16.60
N VAL A 981 9.32 -15.51 17.40
CA VAL A 981 9.61 -15.17 18.82
C VAL A 981 10.03 -16.41 19.60
N ASN A 982 9.33 -17.52 19.42
CA ASN A 982 9.51 -18.78 20.13
C ASN A 982 10.63 -19.68 19.56
N GLY A 983 11.17 -19.39 18.37
CA GLY A 983 12.19 -20.22 17.74
C GLY A 983 12.28 -20.09 16.22
N LEU A 984 12.66 -21.18 15.53
CA LEU A 984 12.89 -21.20 14.08
C LEU A 984 12.00 -22.25 13.41
N ASP A 985 11.33 -21.86 12.34
CA ASP A 985 10.62 -22.78 11.46
C ASP A 985 11.40 -22.94 10.16
N SER A 986 11.63 -24.17 9.70
CA SER A 986 12.30 -24.46 8.43
C SER A 986 11.55 -25.50 7.60
N ARG A 987 11.55 -25.30 6.28
CA ARG A 987 10.91 -26.18 5.29
C ARG A 987 11.87 -26.44 4.15
N VAL A 988 12.03 -27.70 3.76
CA VAL A 988 12.83 -28.11 2.61
C VAL A 988 11.95 -28.95 1.69
N GLN A 989 11.99 -28.64 0.39
CA GLN A 989 11.34 -29.44 -0.64
C GLN A 989 12.34 -29.68 -1.78
N LEU A 990 12.73 -30.93 -1.97
CA LEU A 990 13.54 -31.38 -3.09
C LEU A 990 12.66 -32.18 -4.05
N LEU A 991 12.78 -31.93 -5.34
CA LEU A 991 11.97 -32.57 -6.38
C LEU A 991 12.78 -32.77 -7.65
N GLY A 992 13.00 -34.02 -8.03
CA GLY A 992 13.43 -34.44 -9.35
C GLY A 992 12.25 -35.05 -10.10
N SER A 993 11.94 -34.56 -11.30
CA SER A 993 10.87 -35.13 -12.12
C SER A 993 11.28 -35.30 -13.57
N ALA A 994 10.89 -36.42 -14.18
CA ALA A 994 11.00 -36.68 -15.61
C ALA A 994 9.60 -36.75 -16.22
N HIS A 995 9.43 -36.09 -17.35
CA HIS A 995 8.18 -36.04 -18.09
C HIS A 995 8.44 -36.42 -19.56
N LEU A 996 7.72 -37.41 -20.05
CA LEU A 996 7.74 -37.84 -21.44
C LEU A 996 6.37 -37.59 -22.06
N ARG A 997 6.33 -36.91 -23.20
CA ARG A 997 5.12 -36.70 -24.00
C ARG A 997 5.30 -37.34 -25.37
N TRP A 998 4.46 -38.31 -25.69
CA TRP A 998 4.41 -38.95 -26.98
C TRP A 998 3.03 -38.86 -27.62
N ASN A 999 2.93 -38.08 -28.70
CA ASN A 999 1.75 -38.01 -29.54
C ASN A 999 1.81 -39.17 -30.55
N VAL A 1000 1.33 -40.35 -30.14
CA VAL A 1000 1.33 -41.60 -30.92
C VAL A 1000 0.61 -41.39 -32.25
N THR A 1001 -0.53 -40.70 -32.21
CA THR A 1001 -1.24 -40.18 -33.39
C THR A 1001 -1.58 -38.70 -33.15
N ARG A 1002 -2.29 -38.05 -34.08
CA ARG A 1002 -2.82 -36.69 -33.84
C ARG A 1002 -3.89 -36.66 -32.75
N GLU A 1003 -4.43 -37.83 -32.38
CA GLU A 1003 -5.56 -37.99 -31.49
C GLU A 1003 -5.17 -38.61 -30.14
N PHE A 1004 -4.10 -39.41 -30.09
CA PHE A 1004 -3.64 -40.06 -28.87
C PHE A 1004 -2.32 -39.46 -28.38
N THR A 1005 -2.32 -39.00 -27.13
CA THR A 1005 -1.13 -38.56 -26.39
C THR A 1005 -0.90 -39.46 -25.20
N VAL A 1006 0.31 -39.96 -25.04
CA VAL A 1006 0.76 -40.67 -23.84
C VAL A 1006 1.72 -39.75 -23.11
N ASP A 1007 1.37 -39.40 -21.88
CA ASP A 1007 2.25 -38.72 -20.94
C ASP A 1007 2.72 -39.74 -19.90
N ALA A 1008 4.00 -39.72 -19.55
CA ALA A 1008 4.53 -40.49 -18.43
C ALA A 1008 5.33 -39.56 -17.53
N PHE A 1009 4.89 -39.46 -16.27
CA PHE A 1009 5.56 -38.69 -15.24
C PHE A 1009 6.24 -39.64 -14.25
N TYR A 1010 7.47 -39.32 -13.88
CA TYR A 1010 8.16 -39.90 -12.74
C TYR A 1010 8.65 -38.77 -11.86
N THR A 1011 8.38 -38.82 -10.56
CA THR A 1011 8.85 -37.86 -9.57
C THR A 1011 9.51 -38.59 -8.41
N SER A 1012 10.67 -38.11 -7.99
CA SER A 1012 11.30 -38.46 -6.72
C SER A 1012 11.52 -37.17 -5.95
N GLY A 1013 11.15 -37.15 -4.67
CA GLY A 1013 11.25 -35.94 -3.87
C GLY A 1013 11.42 -36.20 -2.39
N GLU A 1014 11.75 -35.12 -1.69
CA GLU A 1014 11.88 -35.05 -0.24
C GLU A 1014 11.09 -33.82 0.24
N LYS A 1015 10.34 -33.96 1.33
CA LYS A 1015 9.72 -32.88 2.08
C LYS A 1015 10.18 -32.96 3.53
N SER A 1016 10.71 -31.87 4.06
CA SER A 1016 11.17 -31.82 5.44
C SER A 1016 10.61 -30.57 6.11
N TYR A 1017 10.12 -30.72 7.33
CA TYR A 1017 9.70 -29.63 8.21
C TYR A 1017 10.40 -29.78 9.53
N ALA A 1018 10.99 -28.69 10.02
CA ALA A 1018 11.50 -28.60 11.38
C ALA A 1018 10.97 -27.31 12.01
N SER A 1019 10.42 -27.43 13.21
CA SER A 1019 9.73 -26.38 13.95
C SER A 1019 10.44 -26.14 15.28
N TYR A 1020 10.05 -25.08 15.99
CA TYR A 1020 10.37 -24.96 17.42
C TYR A 1020 9.50 -25.89 18.30
N LEU A 1021 8.51 -26.54 17.68
CA LEU A 1021 7.62 -27.54 18.27
C LEU A 1021 8.01 -28.91 17.70
N ASP A 1022 8.95 -29.59 18.35
CA ASP A 1022 9.68 -30.76 17.81
C ASP A 1022 8.77 -31.90 17.33
N TRP A 1023 7.58 -32.09 17.91
CA TRP A 1023 6.64 -33.14 17.52
C TRP A 1023 5.95 -32.90 16.16
N ARG A 1024 6.12 -31.72 15.56
CA ARG A 1024 5.65 -31.43 14.20
C ARG A 1024 6.69 -31.78 13.13
N ASP A 1025 7.89 -32.16 13.54
CA ASP A 1025 9.01 -32.38 12.62
C ASP A 1025 8.82 -33.65 11.81
N TYR A 1026 9.21 -33.60 10.54
CA TYR A 1026 9.18 -34.76 9.65
C TYR A 1026 10.21 -34.65 8.52
N ARG A 1027 10.61 -35.80 7.97
CA ARG A 1027 11.38 -35.90 6.73
C ARG A 1027 10.82 -37.02 5.85
N ILE A 1028 9.96 -36.64 4.91
CA ILE A 1028 9.23 -37.54 4.04
C ILE A 1028 9.94 -37.63 2.70
N VAL A 1029 10.44 -38.81 2.36
CA VAL A 1029 10.96 -39.14 1.03
C VAL A 1029 9.89 -39.87 0.25
N TYR A 1030 9.72 -39.52 -1.03
CA TYR A 1030 8.66 -40.12 -1.84
C TYR A 1030 9.06 -40.37 -3.29
N GLN A 1031 8.43 -41.38 -3.88
CA GLN A 1031 8.52 -41.69 -5.30
C GLN A 1031 7.11 -41.78 -5.88
N GLU A 1032 6.92 -41.25 -7.08
CA GLU A 1032 5.63 -41.14 -7.73
C GLU A 1032 5.75 -41.45 -9.23
N VAL A 1033 4.89 -42.33 -9.74
CA VAL A 1033 4.82 -42.70 -11.15
C VAL A 1033 3.39 -42.46 -11.63
N GLU A 1034 3.23 -41.67 -12.69
CA GLU A 1034 1.93 -41.34 -13.27
C GLU A 1034 1.93 -41.48 -14.81
N PRO A 1035 1.59 -42.65 -15.35
CA PRO A 1035 1.17 -42.79 -16.74
C PRO A 1035 -0.21 -42.18 -16.97
N LYS A 1036 -0.34 -41.41 -18.05
CA LYS A 1036 -1.58 -40.77 -18.47
C LYS A 1036 -1.77 -40.93 -19.97
N ILE A 1037 -2.91 -41.51 -20.37
CA ILE A 1037 -3.28 -41.65 -21.78
C ILE A 1037 -4.41 -40.68 -22.06
N THR A 1038 -4.18 -39.74 -22.97
CA THR A 1038 -5.17 -38.76 -23.43
C THR A 1038 -5.63 -39.11 -24.85
N PHE A 1039 -6.94 -39.22 -25.06
CA PHE A 1039 -7.59 -39.25 -26.36
C PHE A 1039 -8.26 -37.90 -26.64
N GLN A 1040 -7.84 -37.23 -27.69
CA GLN A 1040 -8.28 -35.92 -28.14
C GLN A 1040 -8.37 -35.90 -29.68
N PRO A 1041 -9.47 -36.42 -30.28
CA PRO A 1041 -9.62 -36.49 -31.75
C PRO A 1041 -9.80 -35.12 -32.42
N GLY A 1042 -10.05 -34.06 -31.65
CA GLY A 1042 -10.23 -32.70 -32.14
C GLY A 1042 -10.14 -31.65 -31.04
N THR A 1043 -10.81 -30.51 -31.22
CA THR A 1043 -10.84 -29.43 -30.21
C THR A 1043 -12.03 -29.53 -29.25
N SER A 1044 -13.02 -30.35 -29.59
CA SER A 1044 -14.29 -30.46 -28.86
C SER A 1044 -14.29 -31.48 -27.73
N PHE A 1045 -13.49 -32.54 -27.80
CA PHE A 1045 -13.52 -33.61 -26.79
C PHE A 1045 -12.11 -34.04 -26.43
N ARG A 1046 -11.88 -34.23 -25.13
CA ARG A 1046 -10.66 -34.79 -24.55
C ARG A 1046 -11.06 -35.70 -23.40
N ILE A 1047 -10.58 -36.94 -23.40
CA ILE A 1047 -10.68 -37.84 -22.26
C ILE A 1047 -9.29 -38.35 -21.91
N ALA A 1048 -8.97 -38.44 -20.64
CA ALA A 1048 -7.72 -38.99 -20.16
C ALA A 1048 -7.96 -39.97 -19.02
N LEU A 1049 -7.25 -41.09 -19.09
CA LEU A 1049 -7.14 -42.05 -18.01
C LEU A 1049 -5.74 -41.92 -17.43
N LEU A 1050 -5.64 -41.76 -16.12
CA LEU A 1050 -4.36 -41.73 -15.41
C LEU A 1050 -4.36 -42.72 -14.26
N TYR A 1051 -3.20 -43.31 -14.01
CA TYR A 1051 -2.93 -44.12 -12.83
C TYR A 1051 -1.73 -43.52 -12.13
N ASN A 1052 -1.83 -43.30 -10.83
CA ASN A 1052 -0.78 -42.72 -10.02
C ASN A 1052 -0.44 -43.68 -8.88
N TYR A 1053 0.82 -44.07 -8.79
CA TYR A 1053 1.38 -44.84 -7.68
C TYR A 1053 2.35 -43.93 -6.94
N LYS A 1054 2.16 -43.75 -5.64
CA LYS A 1054 3.00 -42.90 -4.79
C LYS A 1054 3.37 -43.63 -3.51
N ASP A 1055 4.66 -43.81 -3.28
CA ASP A 1055 5.22 -44.38 -2.05
C ASP A 1055 5.88 -43.26 -1.24
N LYS A 1056 5.53 -43.12 0.04
CA LYS A 1056 6.07 -42.15 0.99
C LYS A 1056 6.65 -42.87 2.21
N LEU A 1057 7.81 -42.43 2.68
CA LEU A 1057 8.46 -42.91 3.90
C LEU A 1057 8.91 -41.72 4.74
N ASN A 1058 8.56 -41.70 6.03
CA ASN A 1058 9.14 -40.78 7.00
C ASN A 1058 10.45 -41.36 7.55
N GLU A 1059 11.58 -40.72 7.26
CA GLU A 1059 12.91 -41.13 7.73
C GLU A 1059 13.32 -40.48 9.06
N LEU A 1060 12.58 -39.46 9.52
CA LEU A 1060 12.93 -38.76 10.76
C LEU A 1060 12.40 -39.51 11.97
N GLU A 1061 13.32 -39.93 12.84
CA GLU A 1061 12.98 -40.50 14.15
C GLU A 1061 12.92 -39.37 15.20
N VAL A 1062 11.73 -39.12 15.76
CA VAL A 1062 11.53 -38.15 16.85
C VAL A 1062 11.01 -38.91 18.07
N VAL A 1063 11.64 -38.74 19.22
CA VAL A 1063 11.21 -39.35 20.49
C VAL A 1063 11.00 -38.24 21.51
N ASP A 1064 9.74 -37.92 21.77
CA ASP A 1064 9.32 -37.00 22.81
C ASP A 1064 9.22 -37.72 24.15
N LYS A 1065 9.65 -37.07 25.23
CA LYS A 1065 9.66 -37.62 26.58
C LYS A 1065 9.10 -36.62 27.57
N ASP A 1066 8.31 -37.10 28.53
CA ASP A 1066 7.79 -36.26 29.61
C ASP A 1066 8.91 -35.83 30.58
N LEU A 1067 8.55 -34.99 31.57
CA LEU A 1067 9.46 -34.52 32.61
C LEU A 1067 10.05 -35.65 33.49
N ASN A 1068 9.47 -36.86 33.44
CA ASN A 1068 9.94 -38.05 34.14
C ASN A 1068 10.81 -38.97 33.24
N GLY A 1069 10.94 -38.66 31.95
CA GLY A 1069 11.71 -39.42 30.97
C GLY A 1069 10.92 -40.51 30.22
N ASP A 1070 9.60 -40.58 30.40
CA ASP A 1070 8.71 -41.52 29.71
C ASP A 1070 8.40 -41.03 28.30
N VAL A 1071 8.43 -41.93 27.30
CA VAL A 1071 8.16 -41.57 25.90
C VAL A 1071 6.69 -41.20 25.72
N LEU A 1072 6.42 -39.92 25.41
CA LEU A 1072 5.07 -39.41 25.12
C LEU A 1072 4.67 -39.69 23.67
N HIS A 1073 5.60 -39.44 22.74
CA HIS A 1073 5.40 -39.64 21.30
C HIS A 1073 6.70 -40.18 20.67
N ALA A 1074 6.57 -41.17 19.79
CA ALA A 1074 7.67 -41.62 18.94
C ALA A 1074 7.18 -41.62 17.49
N SER A 1075 7.86 -40.90 16.61
CA SER A 1075 7.65 -40.93 15.17
C SER A 1075 8.90 -41.44 14.46
N GLY A 1076 8.74 -42.04 13.28
CA GLY A 1076 9.81 -42.61 12.47
C GLY A 1076 9.39 -43.90 11.76
N ASN A 1077 9.85 -44.09 10.52
CA ASN A 1077 9.55 -45.22 9.64
C ASN A 1077 8.06 -45.40 9.27
N GLU A 1078 7.22 -44.38 9.44
CA GLU A 1078 5.86 -44.41 8.91
C GLU A 1078 5.90 -44.45 7.37
N LYS A 1079 5.12 -45.36 6.80
CA LYS A 1079 5.02 -45.58 5.36
C LYS A 1079 3.59 -45.35 4.88
N ALA A 1080 3.44 -44.59 3.78
CA ALA A 1080 2.15 -44.38 3.12
C ALA A 1080 2.22 -44.73 1.63
N ILE A 1081 1.43 -45.69 1.19
CA ILE A 1081 1.33 -46.10 -0.22
C ILE A 1081 -0.02 -45.65 -0.76
N HIS A 1082 -0.01 -44.86 -1.84
CA HIS A 1082 -1.21 -44.36 -2.50
C HIS A 1082 -1.33 -45.00 -3.88
N HIS A 1083 -2.50 -45.59 -4.16
CA HIS A 1083 -2.90 -46.02 -5.49
C HIS A 1083 -4.09 -45.18 -5.94
N LYS A 1084 -3.90 -44.36 -6.96
CA LYS A 1084 -4.94 -43.47 -7.50
C LYS A 1084 -5.25 -43.83 -8.95
N LEU A 1085 -6.51 -44.14 -9.23
CA LEU A 1085 -7.05 -44.27 -10.58
C LEU A 1085 -7.92 -43.05 -10.89
N GLY A 1086 -7.53 -42.26 -11.88
CA GLY A 1086 -8.16 -41.00 -12.25
C GLY A 1086 -8.74 -41.01 -13.66
N LEU A 1087 -9.95 -40.49 -13.80
CA LEU A 1087 -10.61 -40.23 -15.09
C LEU A 1087 -10.82 -38.72 -15.24
N GLU A 1088 -10.26 -38.12 -16.28
CA GLU A 1088 -10.48 -36.72 -16.66
C GLU A 1088 -11.23 -36.67 -18.00
N ALA A 1089 -12.42 -36.09 -18.05
CA ALA A 1089 -13.16 -35.88 -19.29
C ALA A 1089 -13.48 -34.40 -19.47
N ARG A 1090 -13.16 -33.86 -20.65
CA ARG A 1090 -13.46 -32.47 -21.02
C ARG A 1090 -14.18 -32.43 -22.36
N GLN A 1091 -15.39 -31.87 -22.35
CA GLN A 1091 -16.18 -31.59 -23.53
C GLN A 1091 -16.28 -30.08 -23.74
N ASN A 1092 -15.61 -29.58 -24.77
CA ASN A 1092 -15.79 -28.22 -25.29
C ASN A 1092 -16.84 -28.25 -26.40
N ALA A 1093 -17.79 -27.32 -26.35
CA ALA A 1093 -18.73 -27.09 -27.43
C ALA A 1093 -18.67 -25.62 -27.82
N VAL A 1094 -18.38 -25.37 -29.10
CA VAL A 1094 -18.26 -24.01 -29.67
C VAL A 1094 -19.54 -23.24 -29.34
N SER A 1095 -19.40 -22.08 -28.70
CA SER A 1095 -20.51 -21.21 -28.25
C SER A 1095 -21.47 -21.82 -27.20
N LYS A 1096 -21.23 -23.04 -26.71
CA LYS A 1096 -22.07 -23.73 -25.69
C LYS A 1096 -21.35 -24.01 -24.37
N GLY A 1097 -20.03 -23.87 -24.29
CA GLY A 1097 -19.24 -23.96 -23.05
C GLY A 1097 -18.25 -25.12 -23.00
N SER A 1098 -17.62 -25.33 -21.84
CA SER A 1098 -16.66 -26.38 -21.50
C SER A 1098 -17.13 -27.10 -20.24
N LEU A 1099 -17.45 -28.37 -20.37
CA LEU A 1099 -17.72 -29.27 -19.24
C LEU A 1099 -16.45 -30.06 -18.92
N THR A 1100 -16.05 -30.11 -17.66
CA THR A 1100 -14.91 -30.90 -17.17
C THR A 1100 -15.38 -31.78 -16.03
N LEU A 1101 -15.13 -33.07 -16.11
CA LEU A 1101 -15.36 -34.06 -15.07
C LEU A 1101 -14.00 -34.64 -14.67
N ASN A 1102 -13.70 -34.68 -13.38
CA ASN A 1102 -12.59 -35.44 -12.84
C ASN A 1102 -13.12 -36.36 -11.74
N VAL A 1103 -12.77 -37.64 -11.79
CA VAL A 1103 -13.11 -38.63 -10.76
C VAL A 1103 -11.84 -39.37 -10.41
N ASN A 1104 -11.51 -39.44 -9.12
CA ASN A 1104 -10.38 -40.23 -8.63
C ASN A 1104 -10.86 -41.21 -7.57
N TYR A 1105 -10.52 -42.48 -7.74
CA TYR A 1105 -10.52 -43.47 -6.69
C TYR A 1105 -9.10 -43.59 -6.14
N ILE A 1106 -8.93 -43.44 -4.83
CA ILE A 1106 -7.63 -43.36 -4.15
C ILE A 1106 -7.65 -44.37 -2.99
N ASN A 1107 -6.85 -45.42 -3.08
CA ASN A 1107 -6.63 -46.34 -1.97
C ASN A 1107 -5.31 -46.01 -1.28
N ILE A 1108 -5.34 -45.75 0.02
CA ILE A 1108 -4.17 -45.38 0.82
C ILE A 1108 -3.90 -46.47 1.85
N THR A 1109 -2.67 -46.95 1.95
CA THR A 1109 -2.22 -47.82 3.03
C THR A 1109 -1.24 -47.04 3.90
N TYR A 1110 -1.48 -46.98 5.21
CA TYR A 1110 -0.61 -46.30 6.17
C TYR A 1110 -0.18 -47.28 7.26
N SER A 1111 1.12 -47.44 7.45
CA SER A 1111 1.69 -48.47 8.34
C SER A 1111 3.01 -48.01 8.95
N ASN A 1112 3.40 -48.61 10.07
CA ASN A 1112 4.73 -48.47 10.66
C ASN A 1112 5.22 -49.88 11.05
N ASP A 1113 6.39 -50.30 10.57
CA ASP A 1113 6.91 -51.65 10.82
C ASP A 1113 7.27 -51.87 12.31
N SER A 1114 7.40 -50.78 13.09
CA SER A 1114 7.76 -50.79 14.50
C SER A 1114 6.56 -50.71 15.45
N THR A 1115 5.37 -50.34 14.98
CA THR A 1115 4.16 -50.19 15.83
C THR A 1115 2.88 -50.61 15.09
N SER A 1116 2.03 -51.40 15.75
CA SER A 1116 0.73 -51.82 15.18
C SER A 1116 -0.40 -50.81 15.42
N ASN A 1117 -0.20 -49.83 16.31
CA ASN A 1117 -1.18 -48.82 16.70
C ASN A 1117 -0.70 -47.42 16.29
N LEU A 1118 -0.71 -47.15 14.99
CA LEU A 1118 -0.27 -45.87 14.44
C LEU A 1118 -1.41 -44.85 14.48
N SER A 1119 -1.21 -43.73 15.19
CA SER A 1119 -2.23 -42.67 15.27
C SER A 1119 -2.35 -41.88 13.96
N GLU A 1120 -3.58 -41.77 13.44
CA GLU A 1120 -3.89 -40.88 12.31
C GLU A 1120 -4.09 -39.42 12.73
N ASN A 1121 -4.15 -39.12 14.04
CA ASN A 1121 -4.34 -37.75 14.55
C ASN A 1121 -2.99 -37.07 14.85
N THR A 1122 -2.04 -37.13 13.91
CA THR A 1122 -0.68 -36.55 14.05
C THR A 1122 -0.36 -35.63 12.87
N SER A 1123 0.55 -34.66 13.03
CA SER A 1123 0.97 -33.76 11.93
C SER A 1123 1.60 -34.55 10.78
N ILE A 1124 2.40 -35.57 11.11
CA ILE A 1124 2.98 -36.47 10.13
C ILE A 1124 1.89 -37.25 9.36
N ALA A 1125 0.91 -37.84 10.05
CA ALA A 1125 -0.17 -38.58 9.39
C ALA A 1125 -0.97 -37.68 8.44
N PHE A 1126 -1.27 -36.44 8.84
CA PHE A 1126 -1.97 -35.48 8.01
C PHE A 1126 -1.24 -35.19 6.68
N GLU A 1127 0.09 -34.99 6.71
CA GLU A 1127 0.92 -34.78 5.51
C GLU A 1127 1.13 -36.07 4.69
N MET A 1128 1.27 -37.23 5.35
CA MET A 1128 1.43 -38.54 4.71
C MET A 1128 0.16 -38.94 3.94
N LEU A 1129 -1.02 -38.73 4.54
CA LEU A 1129 -2.33 -39.04 3.98
C LEU A 1129 -2.89 -37.93 3.07
N GLU A 1130 -2.29 -36.73 3.06
CA GLU A 1130 -2.78 -35.55 2.31
C GLU A 1130 -4.22 -35.16 2.72
N GLY A 1131 -4.50 -35.16 4.02
CA GLY A 1131 -5.83 -34.85 4.57
C GLY A 1131 -6.94 -35.87 4.25
N LEU A 1132 -6.58 -37.03 3.71
CA LEU A 1132 -7.47 -38.19 3.49
C LEU A 1132 -7.33 -39.21 4.63
N LYS A 1133 -8.06 -40.33 4.55
CA LYS A 1133 -8.03 -41.42 5.54
C LYS A 1133 -7.40 -42.68 4.96
N THR A 1134 -6.93 -43.59 5.81
CA THR A 1134 -6.47 -44.91 5.36
C THR A 1134 -7.62 -45.67 4.70
N GLY A 1135 -7.28 -46.41 3.63
CA GLY A 1135 -8.20 -47.21 2.82
C GLY A 1135 -8.79 -46.47 1.62
N SER A 1136 -10.05 -46.75 1.29
CA SER A 1136 -10.75 -46.31 0.08
C SER A 1136 -11.31 -44.89 0.20
N ASN A 1137 -10.75 -44.00 -0.59
CA ASN A 1137 -11.18 -42.62 -0.74
C ASN A 1137 -11.65 -42.35 -2.17
N VAL A 1138 -12.70 -41.55 -2.34
CA VAL A 1138 -13.20 -41.14 -3.66
C VAL A 1138 -13.32 -39.62 -3.69
N THR A 1139 -12.78 -39.00 -4.73
CA THR A 1139 -12.95 -37.56 -5.00
C THR A 1139 -13.55 -37.37 -6.39
N TRP A 1140 -14.48 -36.43 -6.53
CA TRP A 1140 -15.04 -36.07 -7.82
C TRP A 1140 -15.22 -34.56 -7.92
N SER A 1141 -14.97 -34.03 -9.11
CA SER A 1141 -15.20 -32.63 -9.45
C SER A 1141 -15.89 -32.56 -10.80
N LEU A 1142 -16.98 -31.80 -10.88
CA LEU A 1142 -17.67 -31.46 -12.11
C LEU A 1142 -17.65 -29.94 -12.24
N SER A 1143 -17.06 -29.41 -13.30
CA SER A 1143 -17.07 -27.98 -13.60
C SER A 1143 -17.67 -27.72 -14.98
N TYR A 1144 -18.57 -26.77 -15.06
CA TYR A 1144 -19.18 -26.33 -16.32
C TYR A 1144 -18.99 -24.83 -16.47
N GLN A 1145 -18.27 -24.42 -17.49
CA GLN A 1145 -18.02 -23.02 -17.80
C GLN A 1145 -18.62 -22.68 -19.16
N ARG A 1146 -19.50 -21.69 -19.22
CA ARG A 1146 -20.12 -21.24 -20.47
C ARG A 1146 -20.09 -19.73 -20.58
N ASN A 1147 -19.56 -19.24 -21.70
CA ASN A 1147 -19.82 -17.86 -22.10
C ASN A 1147 -21.27 -17.78 -22.60
N LEU A 1148 -22.14 -17.14 -21.81
CA LEU A 1148 -23.54 -16.92 -22.17
C LEU A 1148 -23.68 -15.85 -23.26
N SER A 1149 -22.74 -14.90 -23.28
CA SER A 1149 -22.57 -13.88 -24.32
C SER A 1149 -21.08 -13.50 -24.45
N LYS A 1150 -20.74 -12.51 -25.29
CA LYS A 1150 -19.36 -11.97 -25.36
C LYS A 1150 -18.88 -11.39 -24.02
N ASN A 1151 -19.82 -10.95 -23.19
CA ASN A 1151 -19.59 -10.14 -22.01
C ASN A 1151 -20.11 -10.83 -20.74
N MET A 1152 -20.44 -12.13 -20.80
CA MET A 1152 -20.99 -12.86 -19.65
C MET A 1152 -20.57 -14.33 -19.67
N GLN A 1153 -20.15 -14.82 -18.51
CA GLN A 1153 -19.67 -16.17 -18.27
C GLN A 1153 -20.32 -16.77 -17.03
N LEU A 1154 -20.93 -17.92 -17.19
CA LEU A 1154 -21.43 -18.77 -16.11
C LEU A 1154 -20.37 -19.83 -15.79
N SER A 1155 -20.13 -20.06 -14.50
CA SER A 1155 -19.31 -21.15 -13.99
C SER A 1155 -20.10 -21.90 -12.92
N LEU A 1156 -20.31 -23.19 -13.15
CA LEU A 1156 -20.86 -24.12 -12.16
C LEU A 1156 -19.73 -25.04 -11.72
N THR A 1157 -19.61 -25.26 -10.42
CA THR A 1157 -18.65 -26.19 -9.84
C THR A 1157 -19.36 -27.08 -8.83
N TYR A 1158 -19.16 -28.38 -8.92
CA TYR A 1158 -19.61 -29.34 -7.94
C TYR A 1158 -18.43 -30.22 -7.56
N ASN A 1159 -18.03 -30.21 -6.30
CA ASN A 1159 -16.97 -31.05 -5.78
C ASN A 1159 -17.54 -31.96 -4.71
N GLY A 1160 -17.01 -33.16 -4.60
CA GLY A 1160 -17.28 -33.99 -3.45
C GLY A 1160 -16.13 -34.94 -3.15
N ARG A 1161 -16.10 -35.37 -1.89
CA ARG A 1161 -15.20 -36.40 -1.39
C ARG A 1161 -15.95 -37.37 -0.51
N LYS A 1162 -15.46 -38.59 -0.43
CA LYS A 1162 -15.85 -39.58 0.58
C LYS A 1162 -14.58 -40.32 0.99
N SER A 1163 -14.18 -40.17 2.24
CA SER A 1163 -13.09 -40.93 2.83
C SER A 1163 -13.64 -42.13 3.61
N GLU A 1164 -12.82 -43.14 3.86
CA GLU A 1164 -13.22 -44.31 4.66
C GLU A 1164 -13.76 -43.88 6.03
N GLU A 1165 -14.85 -44.50 6.48
CA GLU A 1165 -15.51 -44.24 7.77
C GLU A 1165 -15.98 -42.78 8.01
N THR A 1166 -15.99 -41.93 6.97
CA THR A 1166 -16.49 -40.55 7.06
C THR A 1166 -17.72 -40.34 6.16
N PRO A 1167 -18.68 -39.48 6.56
CA PRO A 1167 -19.76 -39.05 5.68
C PRO A 1167 -19.22 -38.39 4.41
N ALA A 1168 -19.91 -38.60 3.29
CA ALA A 1168 -19.56 -37.93 2.03
C ALA A 1168 -19.75 -36.42 2.18
N VAL A 1169 -18.76 -35.63 1.75
CA VAL A 1169 -18.79 -34.18 1.72
C VAL A 1169 -19.12 -33.73 0.29
N HIS A 1170 -20.10 -32.86 0.15
CA HIS A 1170 -20.59 -32.34 -1.12
C HIS A 1170 -20.60 -30.82 -1.10
N ARG A 1171 -20.15 -30.20 -2.19
CA ARG A 1171 -20.08 -28.75 -2.34
C ARG A 1171 -20.50 -28.33 -3.74
N GLY A 1172 -21.55 -27.52 -3.82
CA GLY A 1172 -22.01 -26.85 -5.03
C GLY A 1172 -21.61 -25.38 -5.04
N GLY A 1173 -21.27 -24.86 -6.21
CA GLY A 1173 -20.95 -23.47 -6.43
C GLY A 1173 -21.47 -23.01 -7.78
N VAL A 1174 -22.11 -21.84 -7.79
CA VAL A 1174 -22.54 -21.16 -9.01
C VAL A 1174 -21.95 -19.78 -9.00
N SER A 1175 -21.28 -19.37 -10.07
CA SER A 1175 -20.75 -18.02 -10.25
C SER A 1175 -21.13 -17.50 -11.63
N LEU A 1176 -21.68 -16.28 -11.66
CA LEU A 1176 -21.94 -15.53 -12.87
C LEU A 1176 -21.01 -14.32 -12.91
N ARG A 1177 -20.21 -14.21 -13.97
CA ARG A 1177 -19.28 -13.10 -14.20
C ARG A 1177 -19.64 -12.37 -15.48
N ALA A 1178 -19.87 -11.07 -15.40
CA ALA A 1178 -19.98 -10.19 -16.56
C ALA A 1178 -18.65 -9.44 -16.78
N PHE A 1179 -18.24 -9.28 -18.03
CA PHE A 1179 -17.05 -8.57 -18.47
C PHE A 1179 -17.47 -7.31 -19.23
N PHE A 1180 -16.73 -6.21 -19.01
CA PHE A 1180 -17.01 -4.91 -19.63
C PHE A 1180 -16.09 -4.63 -20.81
#